data_AF-A0AAW2E1Y5-F1
#
_entry.id   AF-A0AAW2E1Y5-F1
#
_cell.length_a   1.000
_cell.length_b   1.000
_cell.length_c   1.000
_cell.angle_alpha   90.00
_cell.angle_beta   90.00
_cell.angle_gamma   90.00
#
_symmetry.space_group_name_H-M   'P 1'
#
loop_
_entity.id
_entity.type
_entity.pdbx_description
1 polymer ?
#
loop_
_entity_poly.entity_id
_entity_poly.type
_entity_poly.pdbx_seq_one_letter_code
_entity_poly.pdbx_strand_id
1 'polypeptide(L)'
;MAEGWVLPQAVEQLIQQICREQNQTPPGTEVRQELALLGEEEAVNLLRKIAAKTIRKTLSAFIMYMIRSAKQPHTHTHSNNNYNYNDTPSPQKVPRVSPLHSPSSPSAPASQSQGCLRGSFSSSMENAVSPKLAAWGELEFRKAFLILSYIGENQLEHVDISADEIRALKHLGMVEFEERVWKALGQKYIINYEDRRRTLDWDMKKTHMYHCHVSLDGKYKFKGPYLHKTKTHLQRVLGDENVLVVKFAEEVADRRQLDISWDSYSMYNKIAKEGIVVGFYRYLFFVFKDGGKEEKKKDPTSSSVKCFFIRMESIETVYEARSSLMHAHRLPSVANYMARFSLILSKTTKLEVDLASVNIQTIEDVLCTDREGKVVYEKPEKPRIHTDGTGFISEDLALICGNNIHRGERTRDENIETNPSIVELESNLLAMQRQESKAQEPPLLIQFRLFNNGCAVKGTLLVNKKLPPRTIQVRPSMIKVETDPKLSNIRTENSLEIVGTSNQPKKTYLSKYLIALLSYGGVPKEYFMDILSNALSDAHGVFSNKGAALRVSINHGEMDDFSVPRMILSGIPLDESYLQHRLSILMKEEKKSLKGGKLHVPECYYLMGTVDPTGLLESDEVCVILDNGQISGKVLVYRNPGLHFGDIHVLKATYVKALESFIGNAKFAIFFPCKGPRSLGDEIAGGDFDGDMYWVSRNPQLLEHFKVSEPWTPSYSVHKVPNNAIPLKKPTEFSSMELEQELFKLFLSTRFQPSYAVGVAADSWLALMDRLLILGDDCTEEKVRVKENILKLIDIYYDAIDAPKKGGQKIEVPRELKAELFPHYMERDNSFNSTSILGLIYDTVNKYQTEDQSMKEVRKLPCFDVEVPEACMEKWKKHYEQYRQDMTAALQNGREGKNEAADEVIKKYKMILYGAAEFEECKRGIDEVYNEALAIYQVTYDYANHRRDANYCLFVWRIAGSALLNLYAKKQDERSFVCLRSVLREIFN
;
A
#
# COMPACT_ATOMS: atom_id res chain seq x y z
N MET A 1 -48.98 -38.74 -10.16
CA MET A 1 -49.41 -38.34 -8.81
C MET A 1 -48.16 -38.06 -7.99
N ALA A 2 -47.96 -36.82 -7.56
CA ALA A 2 -47.02 -36.47 -6.51
C ALA A 2 -47.74 -35.40 -5.67
N GLU A 3 -48.21 -35.81 -4.49
CA GLU A 3 -48.93 -34.96 -3.55
C GLU A 3 -48.02 -33.79 -3.13
N GLY A 4 -48.40 -32.57 -3.50
CA GLY A 4 -47.77 -31.36 -3.00
C GLY A 4 -48.08 -31.21 -1.52
N TRP A 5 -47.06 -31.13 -0.68
CA TRP A 5 -47.23 -30.88 0.75
C TRP A 5 -47.83 -29.49 0.95
N VAL A 6 -49.09 -29.44 1.35
CA VAL A 6 -49.82 -28.20 1.62
C VAL A 6 -49.28 -27.64 2.93
N LEU A 7 -48.50 -26.56 2.85
CA LEU A 7 -48.09 -25.81 4.02
C LEU A 7 -49.29 -25.05 4.59
N PRO A 8 -49.39 -24.87 5.92
CA PRO A 8 -50.40 -24.02 6.53
C PRO A 8 -50.38 -22.61 5.93
N GLN A 9 -51.55 -21.99 5.80
CA GLN A 9 -51.71 -20.71 5.12
C GLN A 9 -50.82 -19.60 5.71
N ALA A 10 -50.62 -19.57 7.02
CA ALA A 10 -49.75 -18.59 7.67
C ALA A 10 -48.27 -18.75 7.30
N VAL A 11 -47.80 -19.99 7.15
CA VAL A 11 -46.42 -20.30 6.70
C VAL A 11 -46.23 -19.87 5.24
N GLU A 12 -47.23 -20.15 4.40
CA GLU A 12 -47.21 -19.80 2.98
C GLU A 12 -47.16 -18.27 2.76
N GLN A 13 -47.96 -17.52 3.52
CA GLN A 13 -47.98 -16.05 3.47
C GLN A 13 -46.64 -15.44 3.89
N LEU A 14 -46.01 -15.96 4.94
CA LEU A 14 -44.70 -15.50 5.40
C LEU A 14 -43.59 -15.80 4.39
N ILE A 15 -43.61 -16.97 3.73
CA ILE A 15 -42.69 -17.28 2.65
C ILE A 15 -42.83 -16.28 1.50
N GLN A 16 -44.06 -15.98 1.07
CA GLN A 16 -44.32 -15.03 -0.01
C GLN A 16 -43.90 -13.61 0.36
N GLN A 17 -44.14 -13.19 1.61
CA GLN A 17 -43.70 -11.90 2.12
C GLN A 17 -42.18 -11.77 2.08
N ILE A 18 -41.44 -12.75 2.59
CA ILE A 18 -39.97 -12.76 2.58
C ILE A 18 -39.43 -12.76 1.15
N CYS A 19 -40.04 -13.54 0.25
CA CYS A 19 -39.65 -13.56 -1.16
C CYS A 19 -39.81 -12.19 -1.84
N ARG A 20 -40.91 -11.49 -1.54
CA ARG A 20 -41.19 -10.15 -2.08
C ARG A 20 -40.27 -9.08 -1.49
N GLU A 21 -40.10 -9.06 -0.17
CA GLU A 21 -39.35 -8.02 0.54
C GLU A 21 -37.83 -8.15 0.35
N GLN A 22 -37.31 -9.38 0.18
CA GLN A 22 -35.88 -9.65 0.05
C GLN A 22 -35.47 -10.20 -1.32
N ASN A 23 -36.35 -10.07 -2.33
CA ASN A 23 -36.14 -10.50 -3.72
C ASN A 23 -35.61 -11.94 -3.85
N GLN A 24 -36.29 -12.89 -3.18
CA GLN A 24 -35.91 -14.32 -3.16
C GLN A 24 -36.88 -15.19 -3.95
N THR A 25 -36.40 -16.33 -4.44
CA THR A 25 -37.25 -17.38 -5.01
C THR A 25 -37.90 -18.23 -3.91
N PRO A 26 -39.15 -18.69 -4.08
CA PRO A 26 -39.81 -19.58 -3.13
C PRO A 26 -38.99 -20.85 -2.85
N PRO A 27 -39.05 -21.39 -1.62
CA PRO A 27 -38.27 -22.56 -1.26
C PRO A 27 -38.73 -23.80 -2.02
N GLY A 28 -37.77 -24.62 -2.45
CA GLY A 28 -38.02 -25.89 -3.15
C GLY A 28 -38.71 -26.96 -2.28
N THR A 29 -39.23 -28.01 -2.92
CA THR A 29 -40.11 -29.03 -2.31
C THR A 29 -39.54 -29.68 -1.05
N GLU A 30 -38.24 -30.01 -1.03
CA GLU A 30 -37.56 -30.62 0.12
C GLU A 30 -37.59 -29.71 1.36
N VAL A 31 -37.39 -28.40 1.18
CA VAL A 31 -37.41 -27.42 2.27
C VAL A 31 -38.83 -27.19 2.78
N ARG A 32 -39.82 -27.26 1.88
CA ARG A 32 -41.24 -27.15 2.27
C ARG A 32 -41.69 -28.38 3.07
N GLN A 33 -41.18 -29.56 2.77
CA GLN A 33 -41.40 -30.76 3.59
C GLN A 33 -40.84 -30.59 5.00
N GLU A 34 -39.60 -30.09 5.14
CA GLU A 34 -39.01 -29.83 6.46
C GLU A 34 -39.77 -28.76 7.26
N LEU A 35 -40.29 -27.72 6.60
CA LEU A 35 -41.17 -26.73 7.25
C LEU A 35 -42.52 -27.33 7.67
N ALA A 36 -43.09 -28.24 6.87
CA ALA A 36 -44.32 -28.94 7.24
C ALA A 36 -44.10 -29.85 8.46
N LEU A 37 -42.95 -30.52 8.53
CA LEU A 37 -42.58 -31.41 9.64
C LEU A 37 -42.32 -30.70 10.97
N LEU A 38 -42.01 -29.39 10.95
CA LEU A 38 -41.87 -28.58 12.16
C LEU A 38 -43.22 -28.19 12.78
N GLY A 39 -44.33 -28.29 12.04
CA GLY A 39 -45.62 -27.75 12.48
C GLY A 39 -45.72 -26.22 12.31
N GLU A 40 -46.96 -25.73 12.25
CA GLU A 40 -47.28 -24.35 11.85
C GLU A 40 -46.60 -23.28 12.73
N GLU A 41 -46.67 -23.42 14.05
CA GLU A 41 -46.19 -22.41 15.00
C GLU A 41 -44.66 -22.24 14.95
N GLU A 42 -43.93 -23.37 14.92
CA GLU A 42 -42.46 -23.37 14.88
C GLU A 42 -41.93 -22.91 13.53
N ALA A 43 -42.59 -23.31 12.43
CA ALA A 43 -42.29 -22.82 11.09
C ALA A 43 -42.52 -21.31 10.97
N VAL A 44 -43.63 -20.79 11.50
CA VAL A 44 -43.91 -19.33 11.53
C VAL A 44 -42.86 -18.57 12.34
N ASN A 45 -42.48 -19.07 13.52
CA ASN A 45 -41.46 -18.42 14.35
C ASN A 45 -40.07 -18.44 13.69
N LEU A 46 -39.71 -19.54 13.04
CA LEU A 46 -38.46 -19.65 12.28
C LEU A 46 -38.44 -18.69 11.09
N LEU A 47 -39.54 -18.59 10.33
CA LEU A 47 -39.65 -17.67 9.20
C LEU A 47 -39.65 -16.19 9.63
N ARG A 48 -40.27 -15.83 10.76
CA ARG A 48 -40.16 -14.46 11.32
C ARG A 48 -38.73 -14.09 11.70
N LYS A 49 -37.98 -15.03 12.31
CA LYS A 49 -36.54 -14.84 12.59
C LYS A 49 -35.72 -14.67 11.32
N ILE A 50 -36.11 -15.34 10.24
CA ILE A 50 -35.48 -15.20 8.92
C ILE A 50 -35.86 -13.84 8.28
N ALA A 51 -37.12 -13.42 8.36
CA ALA A 51 -37.58 -12.14 7.83
C ALA A 51 -36.80 -10.94 8.41
N ALA A 52 -36.42 -11.01 9.69
CA ALA A 52 -35.63 -9.98 10.37
C ALA A 52 -34.12 -9.97 10.00
N LYS A 53 -33.67 -10.84 9.10
CA LYS A 53 -32.25 -10.97 8.69
C LYS A 53 -32.12 -10.93 7.17
N THR A 54 -31.05 -10.31 6.67
CA THR A 54 -30.76 -10.27 5.23
C THR A 54 -30.32 -11.63 4.69
N ILE A 55 -31.01 -12.14 3.67
CA ILE A 55 -30.70 -13.42 3.02
C ILE A 55 -29.56 -13.23 2.01
N ARG A 56 -28.40 -13.84 2.25
CA ARG A 56 -27.18 -13.66 1.43
C ARG A 56 -27.01 -14.65 0.27
N LYS A 57 -27.79 -15.74 0.24
CA LYS A 57 -27.68 -16.80 -0.78
C LYS A 57 -29.06 -17.12 -1.38
N THR A 58 -29.78 -18.08 -0.79
CA THR A 58 -31.17 -18.41 -1.17
C THR A 58 -31.99 -18.65 0.09
N LEU A 59 -33.29 -18.34 0.03
CA LEU A 59 -34.22 -18.59 1.12
C LEU A 59 -34.22 -20.07 1.54
N SER A 60 -34.20 -21.00 0.58
CA SER A 60 -34.08 -22.45 0.84
C SER A 60 -32.88 -22.83 1.68
N ALA A 61 -31.69 -22.33 1.33
CA ALA A 61 -30.47 -22.67 2.06
C ALA A 61 -30.50 -22.12 3.49
N PHE A 62 -31.09 -20.94 3.68
CA PHE A 62 -31.14 -20.30 4.98
C PHE A 62 -32.16 -20.92 5.93
N ILE A 63 -33.33 -21.33 5.41
CA ILE A 63 -34.30 -22.12 6.17
C ILE A 63 -33.65 -23.42 6.65
N MET A 64 -33.03 -24.20 5.76
CA MET A 64 -32.40 -25.47 6.13
C MET A 64 -31.26 -25.31 7.15
N TYR A 65 -30.49 -24.22 7.04
CA TYR A 65 -29.47 -23.90 8.03
C TYR A 65 -30.08 -23.64 9.42
N MET A 66 -31.15 -22.86 9.49
CA MET A 66 -31.84 -22.55 10.75
C MET A 66 -32.46 -23.81 11.38
N ILE A 67 -33.07 -24.69 10.58
CA ILE A 67 -33.64 -25.96 11.05
C ILE A 67 -32.54 -26.87 11.61
N ARG A 68 -31.40 -26.99 10.91
CA ARG A 68 -30.25 -27.81 11.36
C ARG A 68 -29.60 -27.25 12.63
N SER A 69 -29.55 -25.92 12.77
CA SER A 69 -28.99 -25.26 13.95
C SER A 69 -29.88 -25.44 15.19
N ALA A 70 -31.19 -25.61 15.03
CA ALA A 70 -32.12 -25.87 16.12
C ALA A 70 -32.09 -27.32 16.63
N LYS A 71 -31.61 -28.28 15.83
CA LYS A 71 -31.55 -29.71 16.16
C LYS A 71 -30.28 -30.13 16.94
N GLN A 72 -29.39 -29.19 17.33
CA GLN A 72 -28.24 -29.50 18.19
C GLN A 72 -28.53 -29.26 19.69
N PRO A 73 -28.23 -30.21 20.60
CA PRO A 73 -28.56 -30.07 22.01
C PRO A 73 -27.55 -29.17 22.73
N HIS A 74 -28.02 -28.05 23.26
CA HIS A 74 -27.31 -27.24 24.26
C HIS A 74 -27.86 -27.54 25.66
N THR A 75 -27.00 -27.98 26.56
CA THR A 75 -27.24 -28.05 28.00
C THR A 75 -27.25 -26.65 28.61
N HIS A 76 -28.42 -26.12 28.97
CA HIS A 76 -28.58 -25.11 30.01
C HIS A 76 -29.95 -25.27 30.69
N THR A 77 -29.94 -25.61 31.98
CA THR A 77 -31.08 -25.55 32.88
C THR A 77 -31.30 -24.10 33.33
N HIS A 78 -32.45 -23.52 32.99
CA HIS A 78 -33.03 -22.37 33.67
C HIS A 78 -34.13 -22.86 34.61
N SER A 79 -34.07 -22.47 35.88
CA SER A 79 -35.23 -22.50 36.78
C SER A 79 -35.77 -21.09 36.94
N ASN A 80 -37.02 -20.90 36.51
CA ASN A 80 -37.88 -19.76 36.85
C ASN A 80 -38.26 -19.81 38.34
N ASN A 81 -38.48 -18.65 38.95
CA ASN A 81 -39.69 -18.41 39.76
C ASN A 81 -39.91 -16.91 40.05
N ASN A 82 -41.15 -16.48 39.79
CA ASN A 82 -41.80 -15.25 40.25
C ASN A 82 -42.04 -15.30 41.77
N TYR A 83 -42.04 -14.16 42.47
CA TYR A 83 -43.09 -13.74 43.43
C TYR A 83 -42.92 -12.26 43.83
N ASN A 84 -44.04 -11.54 43.87
CA ASN A 84 -44.24 -10.17 44.41
C ASN A 84 -44.06 -10.12 45.94
N TYR A 85 -43.69 -8.95 46.50
CA TYR A 85 -44.51 -8.16 47.45
C TYR A 85 -43.84 -6.81 47.82
N ASN A 86 -44.67 -5.78 47.96
CA ASN A 86 -44.37 -4.43 48.46
C ASN A 86 -44.08 -4.41 49.98
N ASP A 87 -43.24 -3.49 50.47
CA ASP A 87 -43.65 -2.35 51.33
C ASP A 87 -42.44 -1.55 51.91
N THR A 88 -42.60 -0.22 51.88
CA THR A 88 -41.88 0.94 52.48
C THR A 88 -41.66 0.87 54.02
N PRO A 89 -41.03 1.86 54.76
CA PRO A 89 -40.44 3.17 54.42
C PRO A 89 -39.09 3.59 55.11
N SER A 90 -38.54 4.72 54.63
CA SER A 90 -37.59 5.74 55.22
C SER A 90 -37.80 6.09 56.73
N PRO A 91 -36.93 6.86 57.48
CA PRO A 91 -36.14 8.04 57.04
C PRO A 91 -34.82 8.48 57.78
N GLN A 92 -34.07 9.37 57.09
CA GLN A 92 -33.26 10.55 57.49
C GLN A 92 -32.57 10.72 58.89
N LYS A 93 -31.29 11.16 58.92
CA LYS A 93 -30.81 12.54 59.27
C LYS A 93 -29.28 12.63 59.51
N VAL A 94 -28.74 13.83 59.23
CA VAL A 94 -27.34 14.35 59.25
C VAL A 94 -27.03 15.08 60.60
N PRO A 95 -25.97 15.91 60.83
CA PRO A 95 -24.48 15.87 60.64
C PRO A 95 -23.67 16.31 61.92
N ARG A 96 -22.31 16.34 61.90
CA ARG A 96 -21.44 17.55 62.17
C ARG A 96 -19.93 17.29 62.47
N VAL A 97 -19.08 18.03 61.71
CA VAL A 97 -17.98 18.98 62.08
C VAL A 97 -16.61 18.52 62.67
N SER A 98 -15.55 19.04 62.02
CA SER A 98 -14.06 19.01 62.17
C SER A 98 -13.48 19.70 63.43
N PRO A 99 -12.13 19.79 63.69
CA PRO A 99 -11.22 20.74 63.00
C PRO A 99 -9.67 20.44 62.94
N LEU A 100 -8.95 21.43 62.39
CA LEU A 100 -7.56 21.66 61.88
C LEU A 100 -6.32 21.54 62.83
N HIS A 101 -5.09 21.43 62.26
CA HIS A 101 -4.02 22.50 62.17
C HIS A 101 -2.58 22.00 61.81
N SER A 102 -1.82 22.86 61.10
CA SER A 102 -0.41 22.81 60.55
C SER A 102 0.66 23.32 61.59
N PRO A 103 1.96 23.73 61.31
CA PRO A 103 2.91 23.66 60.14
C PRO A 103 4.47 23.51 60.40
N SER A 104 5.30 23.46 59.32
CA SER A 104 6.62 24.14 59.00
C SER A 104 8.08 23.71 59.40
N SER A 105 8.94 23.50 58.35
CA SER A 105 10.35 23.99 58.04
C SER A 105 11.66 23.35 58.63
N PRO A 106 12.93 23.63 58.15
CA PRO A 106 13.58 23.45 56.81
C PRO A 106 15.09 22.96 56.81
N SER A 107 15.74 22.78 55.61
CA SER A 107 17.19 22.94 55.21
C SER A 107 17.94 21.78 54.46
N ALA A 108 18.94 22.13 53.61
CA ALA A 108 19.51 21.46 52.38
C ALA A 108 20.90 20.76 52.57
N PRO A 109 21.79 20.43 51.56
CA PRO A 109 21.73 20.24 50.07
C PRO A 109 22.52 19.00 49.46
N ALA A 110 22.39 18.81 48.12
CA ALA A 110 23.30 18.19 47.11
C ALA A 110 23.39 16.65 46.83
N SER A 111 23.04 16.22 45.59
CA SER A 111 23.90 15.49 44.61
C SER A 111 23.09 14.95 43.40
N GLN A 112 23.70 14.95 42.21
CA GLN A 112 23.13 14.56 40.92
C GLN A 112 23.06 13.02 40.72
N SER A 113 21.92 12.51 40.24
CA SER A 113 21.87 11.26 39.47
C SER A 113 20.59 11.17 38.63
N GLN A 114 20.72 10.53 37.45
CA GLN A 114 19.69 10.17 36.48
C GLN A 114 18.33 9.78 37.11
N GLY A 115 17.24 10.36 36.59
CA GLY A 115 15.88 9.98 36.95
C GLY A 115 14.85 10.55 35.98
N CYS A 116 14.02 9.66 35.42
CA CYS A 116 12.77 10.00 34.74
C CYS A 116 12.03 11.12 35.48
N LEU A 117 11.76 12.22 34.77
CA LEU A 117 10.91 13.30 35.27
C LEU A 117 9.48 12.78 35.40
N ARG A 118 9.10 12.35 36.61
CA ARG A 118 7.70 12.31 37.06
C ARG A 118 7.24 13.76 37.15
N GLY A 119 6.47 14.22 36.17
CA GLY A 119 5.74 15.48 36.24
C GLY A 119 4.74 15.44 37.40
N SER A 120 4.94 16.33 38.38
CA SER A 120 4.01 16.61 39.46
C SER A 120 2.80 17.40 38.91
N PHE A 121 1.62 16.81 39.01
CA PHE A 121 0.34 17.46 38.71
C PHE A 121 0.08 18.62 39.68
N SER A 122 -0.08 19.85 39.16
CA SER A 122 -0.66 20.96 39.93
C SER A 122 -2.18 21.02 39.72
N SER A 123 -2.90 20.59 40.75
CA SER A 123 -4.18 21.13 41.25
C SER A 123 -5.23 21.63 40.25
N SER A 124 -6.08 20.72 39.74
CA SER A 124 -7.56 20.88 39.75
C SER A 124 -8.28 19.68 39.10
N MET A 125 -8.22 18.49 39.72
CA MET A 125 -9.27 17.46 39.73
C MET A 125 -8.71 16.19 40.40
N GLU A 126 -8.88 16.08 41.71
CA GLU A 126 -8.74 14.78 42.41
C GLU A 126 -10.00 13.94 42.12
N ASN A 127 -9.98 13.22 41.00
CA ASN A 127 -10.72 11.97 40.90
C ASN A 127 -9.75 10.85 41.26
N ALA A 128 -10.07 10.06 42.28
CA ALA A 128 -9.26 8.91 42.69
C ALA A 128 -8.97 8.01 41.47
N VAL A 129 -7.70 7.92 41.09
CA VAL A 129 -7.26 7.10 39.96
C VAL A 129 -7.63 5.64 40.24
N SER A 130 -8.40 5.03 39.34
CA SER A 130 -8.82 3.63 39.45
C SER A 130 -7.60 2.72 39.68
N PRO A 131 -7.63 1.77 40.65
CA PRO A 131 -6.52 0.85 40.89
C PRO A 131 -6.10 0.06 39.65
N LYS A 132 -7.06 -0.28 38.77
CA LYS A 132 -6.78 -0.96 37.48
C LYS A 132 -6.03 -0.05 36.52
N LEU A 133 -6.41 1.22 36.45
CA LEU A 133 -5.75 2.22 35.60
C LEU A 133 -4.32 2.50 36.11
N ALA A 134 -4.14 2.58 37.44
CA ALA A 134 -2.82 2.70 38.06
C ALA A 134 -1.92 1.51 37.69
N ALA A 135 -2.41 0.27 37.86
CA ALA A 135 -1.68 -0.93 37.47
C ALA A 135 -1.36 -0.98 35.97
N TRP A 136 -2.29 -0.51 35.12
CA TRP A 136 -2.08 -0.40 33.67
C TRP A 136 -0.93 0.54 33.33
N GLY A 137 -0.81 1.68 34.02
CA GLY A 137 0.27 2.65 33.82
C GLY A 137 1.65 2.17 34.27
N GLU A 138 1.73 1.07 35.02
CA GLU A 138 3.01 0.45 35.41
C GLU A 138 3.60 -0.44 34.30
N LEU A 139 2.83 -0.75 33.26
CA LEU A 139 3.25 -1.60 32.13
C LEU A 139 3.99 -0.79 31.07
N GLU A 140 4.84 -1.48 30.29
CA GLU A 140 5.31 -0.93 29.00
C GLU A 140 4.11 -0.59 28.10
N PHE A 141 4.16 0.54 27.39
CA PHE A 141 3.01 1.03 26.61
C PHE A 141 2.45 -0.01 25.64
N ARG A 142 3.31 -0.79 24.96
CA ARG A 142 2.86 -1.87 24.05
C ARG A 142 2.03 -2.95 24.76
N LYS A 143 2.42 -3.34 25.98
CA LYS A 143 1.70 -4.29 26.84
C LYS A 143 0.37 -3.71 27.29
N ALA A 144 0.42 -2.46 27.75
CA ALA A 144 -0.73 -1.70 28.21
C ALA A 144 -1.77 -1.53 27.08
N PHE A 145 -1.33 -1.14 25.89
CA PHE A 145 -2.19 -0.96 24.72
C PHE A 145 -2.81 -2.28 24.26
N LEU A 146 -2.07 -3.40 24.33
CA LEU A 146 -2.61 -4.72 23.97
C LEU A 146 -3.80 -5.11 24.86
N ILE A 147 -3.76 -4.79 26.16
CA ILE A 147 -4.93 -4.95 27.05
C ILE A 147 -6.12 -4.16 26.51
N LEU A 148 -5.92 -2.88 26.16
CA LEU A 148 -6.99 -2.04 25.59
C LEU A 148 -7.52 -2.58 24.26
N SER A 149 -6.65 -3.21 23.46
CA SER A 149 -7.07 -3.85 22.20
C SER A 149 -7.95 -5.08 22.40
N TYR A 150 -7.81 -5.78 23.54
CA TYR A 150 -8.50 -7.04 23.85
C TYR A 150 -9.78 -6.86 24.66
N ILE A 151 -10.09 -5.64 25.10
CA ILE A 151 -11.36 -5.32 25.78
C ILE A 151 -12.43 -4.77 24.82
N GLY A 152 -12.10 -4.59 23.53
CA GLY A 152 -13.03 -4.11 22.53
C GLY A 152 -13.45 -2.65 22.75
N GLU A 153 -14.76 -2.40 22.83
CA GLU A 153 -15.35 -1.06 23.08
C GLU A 153 -15.60 -0.81 24.59
N ASN A 154 -15.17 -1.74 25.45
CA ASN A 154 -15.35 -1.63 26.90
C ASN A 154 -14.29 -0.72 27.54
N GLN A 155 -14.62 -0.18 28.71
CA GLN A 155 -13.68 0.55 29.56
C GLN A 155 -12.92 -0.43 30.47
N LEU A 156 -11.65 -0.11 30.76
CA LEU A 156 -10.77 -0.97 31.57
C LEU A 156 -11.34 -1.23 32.98
N GLU A 157 -12.08 -0.27 33.50
CA GLU A 157 -12.74 -0.32 34.79
C GLU A 157 -13.81 -1.43 34.84
N HIS A 158 -14.49 -1.68 33.73
CA HIS A 158 -15.65 -2.58 33.63
C HIS A 158 -15.30 -4.00 33.17
N VAL A 159 -14.03 -4.32 32.95
CA VAL A 159 -13.62 -5.67 32.52
C VAL A 159 -13.12 -6.54 33.68
N ASP A 160 -13.28 -7.85 33.51
CA ASP A 160 -12.95 -8.90 34.49
C ASP A 160 -11.44 -9.18 34.61
N ILE A 161 -10.67 -8.17 35.01
CA ILE A 161 -9.27 -8.31 35.42
C ILE A 161 -8.99 -7.38 36.60
N SER A 162 -8.36 -7.90 37.64
CA SER A 162 -7.99 -7.14 38.84
C SER A 162 -6.69 -6.34 38.63
N ALA A 163 -6.47 -5.33 39.47
CA ALA A 163 -5.25 -4.53 39.43
C ALA A 163 -3.99 -5.38 39.71
N ASP A 164 -4.10 -6.36 40.61
CA ASP A 164 -2.98 -7.23 40.98
C ASP A 164 -2.65 -8.24 39.87
N GLU A 165 -3.67 -8.75 39.16
CA GLU A 165 -3.45 -9.54 37.95
C GLU A 165 -2.74 -8.73 36.88
N ILE A 166 -3.12 -7.46 36.64
CA ILE A 166 -2.41 -6.57 35.70
C ILE A 166 -0.94 -6.42 36.11
N ARG A 167 -0.65 -6.17 37.39
CA ARG A 167 0.73 -6.03 37.89
C ARG A 167 1.54 -7.30 37.73
N ALA A 168 0.93 -8.47 37.95
CA ALA A 168 1.58 -9.76 37.79
C ALA A 168 2.06 -10.02 36.34
N LEU A 169 1.46 -9.36 35.35
CA LEU A 169 1.85 -9.48 33.95
C LEU A 169 3.09 -8.66 33.56
N LYS A 170 3.49 -7.69 34.40
CA LYS A 170 4.51 -6.66 34.07
C LYS A 170 5.82 -7.24 33.53
N HIS A 171 6.34 -8.27 34.19
CA HIS A 171 7.65 -8.85 33.93
C HIS A 171 7.64 -9.98 32.88
N LEU A 172 6.47 -10.33 32.34
CA LEU A 172 6.37 -11.38 31.33
C LEU A 172 6.94 -10.91 30.00
N GLY A 173 7.56 -11.84 29.25
CA GLY A 173 7.90 -11.63 27.84
C GLY A 173 6.63 -11.46 27.00
N MET A 174 6.70 -10.73 25.89
CA MET A 174 5.50 -10.35 25.12
C MET A 174 4.65 -11.53 24.62
N VAL A 175 5.28 -12.66 24.28
CA VAL A 175 4.57 -13.88 23.84
C VAL A 175 3.70 -14.43 24.97
N GLU A 176 4.28 -14.61 26.16
CA GLU A 176 3.55 -15.10 27.33
C GLU A 176 2.53 -14.08 27.84
N PHE A 177 2.89 -12.79 27.82
CA PHE A 177 2.01 -11.68 28.15
C PHE A 177 0.74 -11.72 27.29
N GLU A 178 0.88 -11.78 25.95
CA GLU A 178 -0.24 -11.87 25.02
C GLU A 178 -1.15 -13.05 25.33
N GLU A 179 -0.57 -14.23 25.54
CA GLU A 179 -1.34 -15.44 25.75
C GLU A 179 -2.20 -15.35 27.02
N ARG A 180 -1.63 -14.82 28.11
CA ARG A 180 -2.36 -14.63 29.37
C ARG A 180 -3.45 -13.57 29.24
N VAL A 181 -3.17 -12.42 28.61
CA VAL A 181 -4.17 -11.36 28.39
C VAL A 181 -5.28 -11.84 27.46
N TRP A 182 -4.96 -12.63 26.43
CA TRP A 182 -5.96 -13.21 25.53
C TRP A 182 -6.90 -14.15 26.28
N LYS A 183 -6.38 -15.04 27.13
CA LYS A 183 -7.19 -15.96 27.94
C LYS A 183 -8.06 -15.20 28.94
N ALA A 184 -7.52 -14.17 29.59
CA ALA A 184 -8.24 -13.40 30.61
C ALA A 184 -9.33 -12.49 30.00
N LEU A 185 -9.03 -11.81 28.90
CA LEU A 185 -9.85 -10.74 28.33
C LEU A 185 -10.28 -11.04 26.89
N GLY A 186 -9.32 -11.35 26.02
CA GLY A 186 -9.56 -11.46 24.57
C GLY A 186 -10.67 -12.46 24.21
N GLN A 187 -10.67 -13.66 24.82
CA GLN A 187 -11.72 -14.67 24.60
C GLN A 187 -13.13 -14.22 25.01
N LYS A 188 -13.24 -13.25 25.92
CA LYS A 188 -14.52 -12.76 26.45
C LYS A 188 -15.06 -11.58 25.66
N TYR A 189 -14.20 -10.60 25.35
CA TYR A 189 -14.62 -9.29 24.86
C TYR A 189 -14.37 -9.09 23.36
N ILE A 190 -13.57 -9.93 22.72
CA ILE A 190 -13.31 -9.84 21.27
C ILE A 190 -14.25 -10.75 20.51
N ILE A 191 -15.05 -10.13 19.64
CA ILE A 191 -16.03 -10.81 18.79
C ILE A 191 -15.35 -11.45 17.57
N ASN A 192 -14.40 -10.75 16.95
CA ASN A 192 -13.70 -11.23 15.77
C ASN A 192 -12.34 -11.77 16.18
N TYR A 193 -12.14 -13.08 16.06
CA TYR A 193 -10.84 -13.72 16.33
C TYR A 193 -9.68 -13.05 15.57
N GLU A 194 -9.99 -12.44 14.42
CA GLU A 194 -9.07 -11.66 13.62
C GLU A 194 -8.41 -10.49 14.36
N ASP A 195 -8.98 -9.98 15.44
CA ASP A 195 -8.42 -8.87 16.21
C ASP A 195 -7.33 -9.34 17.19
N ARG A 196 -7.18 -10.66 17.41
CA ARG A 196 -6.07 -11.23 18.19
C ARG A 196 -4.73 -10.91 17.54
N ARG A 197 -3.69 -10.63 18.34
CA ARG A 197 -2.34 -10.30 17.88
C ARG A 197 -1.34 -11.36 18.33
N ARG A 198 -1.12 -12.40 17.52
CA ARG A 198 -0.05 -13.38 17.76
C ARG A 198 1.19 -13.04 16.93
N THR A 199 2.22 -12.50 17.58
CA THR A 199 3.50 -12.19 16.95
C THR A 199 4.63 -12.89 17.71
N LEU A 200 5.62 -13.42 17.00
CA LEU A 200 6.80 -14.07 17.62
C LEU A 200 7.99 -13.09 17.75
N ASP A 201 8.02 -12.07 16.89
CA ASP A 201 9.10 -11.07 16.77
C ASP A 201 8.80 -9.75 17.51
N TRP A 202 8.10 -9.81 18.65
CA TRP A 202 7.73 -8.61 19.43
C TRP A 202 8.90 -7.69 19.80
N ASP A 203 10.11 -8.23 19.86
CA ASP A 203 11.33 -7.53 20.28
C ASP A 203 12.28 -7.21 19.11
N MET A 204 11.87 -7.44 17.86
CA MET A 204 12.60 -6.89 16.72
C MET A 204 12.42 -5.36 16.67
N LYS A 205 13.43 -4.62 16.19
CA LYS A 205 13.41 -3.17 15.95
C LYS A 205 12.47 -2.77 14.79
N LYS A 206 11.24 -3.31 14.77
CA LYS A 206 10.16 -2.99 13.83
C LYS A 206 9.33 -1.83 14.42
N THR A 207 8.67 -1.07 13.56
CA THR A 207 7.81 0.05 13.97
C THR A 207 6.49 -0.46 14.49
N HIS A 208 6.04 0.01 15.65
CA HIS A 208 4.71 -0.29 16.19
C HIS A 208 3.68 0.73 15.68
N MET A 209 2.55 0.23 15.18
CA MET A 209 1.41 1.04 14.75
C MET A 209 0.22 0.77 15.66
N TYR A 210 -0.27 1.83 16.31
CA TYR A 210 -1.42 1.79 17.20
C TYR A 210 -2.64 2.36 16.48
N HIS A 211 -3.74 1.61 16.46
CA HIS A 211 -4.94 2.01 15.72
C HIS A 211 -6.11 2.22 16.68
N CYS A 212 -6.97 3.18 16.34
CA CYS A 212 -8.22 3.45 17.03
C CYS A 212 -9.35 3.52 15.98
N HIS A 213 -10.43 2.80 16.22
CA HIS A 213 -11.60 2.79 15.34
C HIS A 213 -12.74 3.49 16.07
N VAL A 214 -13.27 4.55 15.49
CA VAL A 214 -14.32 5.40 16.05
C VAL A 214 -15.65 5.10 15.35
N SER A 215 -16.67 4.71 16.12
CA SER A 215 -18.04 4.50 15.64
C SER A 215 -18.82 5.81 15.54
N LEU A 216 -19.95 5.80 14.82
CA LEU A 216 -20.80 6.98 14.59
C LEU A 216 -21.34 7.59 15.90
N ASP A 217 -21.57 6.77 16.93
CA ASP A 217 -22.01 7.22 18.26
C ASP A 217 -20.86 7.78 19.13
N GLY A 218 -19.65 7.85 18.59
CA GLY A 218 -18.47 8.40 19.26
C GLY A 218 -17.74 7.45 20.19
N LYS A 219 -18.19 6.19 20.30
CA LYS A 219 -17.40 5.15 20.97
C LYS A 219 -16.18 4.80 20.12
N TYR A 220 -15.17 4.24 20.76
CA TYR A 220 -14.00 3.79 20.05
C TYR A 220 -13.41 2.52 20.65
N LYS A 221 -12.75 1.75 19.79
CA LYS A 221 -11.97 0.57 20.16
C LYS A 221 -10.57 0.65 19.61
N PHE A 222 -9.65 0.04 20.34
CA PHE A 222 -8.24 0.00 19.96
C PHE A 222 -7.92 -1.29 19.19
N LYS A 223 -7.00 -1.18 18.23
CA LYS A 223 -6.50 -2.31 17.47
C LYS A 223 -4.99 -2.23 17.30
N GLY A 224 -4.33 -3.38 17.25
CA GLY A 224 -2.87 -3.48 17.27
C GLY A 224 -2.34 -3.67 18.69
N PRO A 225 -1.05 -3.39 18.94
CA PRO A 225 -0.07 -2.86 17.99
C PRO A 225 0.17 -3.77 16.77
N TYR A 226 0.36 -3.15 15.60
CA TYR A 226 0.79 -3.82 14.36
C TYR A 226 2.27 -3.51 14.09
N LEU A 227 3.03 -4.50 13.63
CA LEU A 227 4.44 -4.29 13.28
C LEU A 227 4.58 -3.92 11.80
N HIS A 228 5.35 -2.88 11.51
CA HIS A 228 5.71 -2.46 10.16
C HIS A 228 7.24 -2.39 9.98
N LYS A 229 7.69 -2.68 8.74
CA LYS A 229 9.12 -2.64 8.37
C LYS A 229 9.67 -1.22 8.27
N THR A 230 8.85 -0.27 7.80
CA THR A 230 9.24 1.13 7.61
C THR A 230 8.76 2.01 8.74
N LYS A 231 9.50 3.09 9.02
CA LYS A 231 9.12 4.14 9.97
C LYS A 231 8.96 5.47 9.25
N THR A 232 8.03 6.31 9.70
CA THR A 232 7.85 7.67 9.20
C THR A 232 8.70 8.67 9.99
N HIS A 233 8.93 9.86 9.46
CA HIS A 233 9.64 10.92 10.20
C HIS A 233 8.88 11.31 11.47
N LEU A 234 7.53 11.41 11.40
CA LEU A 234 6.68 11.69 12.56
C LEU A 234 6.95 10.73 13.73
N GLN A 235 7.01 9.42 13.44
CA GLN A 235 7.28 8.41 14.48
C GLN A 235 8.73 8.38 14.93
N ARG A 236 9.69 8.76 14.06
CA ARG A 236 11.10 8.89 14.46
C ARG A 236 11.30 10.01 15.48
N VAL A 237 10.57 11.10 15.30
CA VAL A 237 10.62 12.25 16.20
C VAL A 237 9.84 11.99 17.49
N LEU A 238 8.57 11.58 17.37
CA LEU A 238 7.70 11.49 18.54
C LEU A 238 7.81 10.16 19.28
N GLY A 239 8.31 9.09 18.67
CA GLY A 239 8.15 7.73 19.19
C GLY A 239 6.88 7.06 18.67
N ASP A 240 6.87 5.73 18.67
CA ASP A 240 5.78 4.95 18.08
C ASP A 240 4.51 5.05 18.94
N GLU A 241 4.68 4.99 20.26
CA GLU A 241 3.64 5.10 21.27
C GLU A 241 2.89 6.43 21.26
N ASN A 242 3.52 7.48 20.74
CA ASN A 242 2.95 8.82 20.71
C ASN A 242 2.15 9.10 19.44
N VAL A 243 1.99 8.11 18.54
CA VAL A 243 1.24 8.24 17.29
C VAL A 243 0.11 7.21 17.22
N LEU A 244 -1.12 7.69 17.08
CA LEU A 244 -2.33 6.89 16.98
C LEU A 244 -2.99 7.09 15.60
N VAL A 245 -3.18 6.00 14.85
CA VAL A 245 -3.90 6.02 13.58
C VAL A 245 -5.39 5.85 13.84
N VAL A 246 -6.19 6.85 13.49
CA VAL A 246 -7.62 6.89 13.77
C VAL A 246 -8.43 6.63 12.51
N LYS A 247 -9.35 5.68 12.59
CA LYS A 247 -10.29 5.32 11.52
C LYS A 247 -11.70 5.65 11.98
N PHE A 248 -12.35 6.57 11.28
CA PHE A 248 -13.75 6.94 11.52
C PHE A 248 -14.67 6.08 10.64
N ALA A 249 -15.73 5.54 11.23
CA ALA A 249 -16.73 4.74 10.55
C ALA A 249 -17.47 5.53 9.47
N GLU A 250 -17.97 4.83 8.45
CA GLU A 250 -18.91 5.40 7.47
C GLU A 250 -20.35 5.07 7.89
N GLU A 251 -21.29 5.97 7.61
CA GLU A 251 -22.69 5.60 7.52
C GLU A 251 -22.85 4.61 6.37
N VAL A 252 -23.38 3.41 6.66
CA VAL A 252 -23.84 2.47 5.62
C VAL A 252 -25.18 2.98 5.11
N ALA A 253 -25.21 4.18 4.54
CA ALA A 253 -26.32 4.69 3.78
C ALA A 253 -26.03 4.45 2.29
N ASP A 254 -27.04 3.92 1.60
CA ASP A 254 -27.02 3.60 0.18
C ASP A 254 -26.40 4.76 -0.62
N ARG A 255 -25.48 4.46 -1.56
CA ARG A 255 -24.62 5.45 -2.29
C ARG A 255 -25.40 6.35 -3.27
N ARG A 256 -26.62 6.76 -2.93
CA ARG A 256 -27.39 7.79 -3.64
C ARG A 256 -27.24 9.09 -2.87
N GLN A 257 -26.94 10.16 -3.60
CA GLN A 257 -26.80 11.52 -3.11
C GLN A 257 -27.93 11.90 -2.13
N LEU A 258 -27.72 11.68 -0.85
CA LEU A 258 -28.40 12.37 0.23
C LEU A 258 -27.42 13.43 0.71
N ASP A 259 -27.87 14.68 0.76
CA ASP A 259 -27.13 15.77 1.41
C ASP A 259 -26.92 15.38 2.89
N ILE A 260 -25.78 14.76 3.19
CA ILE A 260 -25.40 14.42 4.56
C ILE A 260 -25.16 15.75 5.28
N SER A 261 -26.09 16.12 6.16
CA SER A 261 -25.97 17.30 7.01
C SER A 261 -24.68 17.25 7.82
N TRP A 262 -23.97 18.38 7.93
CA TRP A 262 -22.80 18.55 8.80
C TRP A 262 -23.06 18.16 10.27
N ASP A 263 -24.33 18.16 10.71
CA ASP A 263 -24.74 17.73 12.04
C ASP A 263 -24.45 16.24 12.31
N SER A 264 -24.39 15.42 11.25
CA SER A 264 -24.11 13.98 11.31
C SER A 264 -22.69 13.66 11.80
N TYR A 265 -21.76 14.64 11.72
CA TYR A 265 -20.37 14.49 12.18
C TYR A 265 -20.07 15.28 13.46
N SER A 266 -21.10 15.79 14.15
CA SER A 266 -20.95 16.52 15.42
C SER A 266 -20.14 15.73 16.46
N MET A 267 -20.34 14.42 16.54
CA MET A 267 -19.59 13.55 17.45
C MET A 267 -18.10 13.42 17.07
N TYR A 268 -17.77 13.43 15.77
CA TYR A 268 -16.38 13.39 15.32
C TYR A 268 -15.67 14.70 15.61
N ASN A 269 -16.34 15.83 15.41
CA ASN A 269 -15.83 17.15 15.81
C ASN A 269 -15.60 17.22 17.33
N LYS A 270 -16.50 16.63 18.12
CA LYS A 270 -16.31 16.50 19.57
C LYS A 270 -15.04 15.71 19.90
N ILE A 271 -14.82 14.55 19.26
CA ILE A 271 -13.61 13.74 19.47
C ILE A 271 -12.34 14.46 19.03
N ALA A 272 -12.36 15.22 17.93
CA ALA A 272 -11.21 16.00 17.51
C ALA A 272 -10.85 17.09 18.53
N LYS A 273 -11.87 17.73 19.12
CA LYS A 273 -11.71 18.79 20.12
C LYS A 273 -11.28 18.26 21.48
N GLU A 274 -11.91 17.18 21.94
CA GLU A 274 -11.65 16.60 23.27
C GLU A 274 -10.45 15.65 23.25
N GLY A 275 -10.17 15.01 22.12
CA GLY A 275 -9.15 13.98 22.00
C GLY A 275 -9.64 12.59 22.40
N ILE A 276 -8.82 11.60 22.06
CA ILE A 276 -9.02 10.19 22.39
C ILE A 276 -8.19 9.86 23.63
N VAL A 277 -8.83 9.29 24.65
CA VAL A 277 -8.17 8.91 25.90
C VAL A 277 -7.69 7.47 25.80
N VAL A 278 -6.38 7.26 26.01
CA VAL A 278 -5.72 5.96 26.02
C VAL A 278 -5.03 5.81 27.38
N GLY A 279 -5.72 5.18 28.33
CA GLY A 279 -5.25 5.14 29.71
C GLY A 279 -5.14 6.55 30.31
N PHE A 280 -3.94 6.97 30.68
CA PHE A 280 -3.65 8.32 31.20
C PHE A 280 -3.38 9.37 30.11
N TYR A 281 -3.32 8.94 28.85
CA TYR A 281 -2.81 9.77 27.77
C TYR A 281 -3.95 10.30 26.91
N ARG A 282 -3.83 11.55 26.49
CA ARG A 282 -4.78 12.19 25.57
C ARG A 282 -4.12 12.36 24.22
N TYR A 283 -4.78 11.83 23.19
CA TYR A 283 -4.36 11.94 21.81
C TYR A 283 -5.21 12.98 21.10
N LEU A 284 -4.58 13.99 20.48
CA LEU A 284 -5.26 15.04 19.73
C LEU A 284 -4.98 14.90 18.23
N PHE A 285 -5.93 15.38 17.41
CA PHE A 285 -5.79 15.36 15.96
C PHE A 285 -4.53 16.12 15.52
N PHE A 286 -3.75 15.51 14.61
CA PHE A 286 -2.47 16.07 14.18
C PHE A 286 -2.40 16.28 12.66
N VAL A 287 -2.63 15.23 11.87
CA VAL A 287 -2.46 15.25 10.41
C VAL A 287 -3.29 14.16 9.75
N PHE A 288 -3.63 14.32 8.46
CA PHE A 288 -4.19 13.24 7.65
C PHE A 288 -3.52 13.14 6.26
N LYS A 289 -3.66 11.99 5.62
CA LYS A 289 -3.13 11.72 4.27
C LYS A 289 -4.00 10.70 3.52
N ASP A 290 -4.08 10.82 2.20
CA ASP A 290 -4.69 9.79 1.34
C ASP A 290 -3.89 8.47 1.43
N GLY A 291 -4.56 7.37 1.76
CA GLY A 291 -4.08 6.00 1.91
C GLY A 291 -3.66 5.32 0.60
N GLY A 292 -3.89 5.95 -0.55
CA GLY A 292 -3.35 5.53 -1.84
C GLY A 292 -4.11 4.39 -2.54
N LYS A 293 -3.66 4.02 -3.76
CA LYS A 293 -4.36 3.06 -4.66
C LYS A 293 -4.41 1.62 -4.14
N GLU A 294 -3.48 1.20 -3.26
CA GLU A 294 -3.41 -0.18 -2.77
C GLU A 294 -4.53 -0.54 -1.78
N GLU A 295 -5.02 0.41 -0.99
CA GLU A 295 -6.14 0.19 -0.07
C GLU A 295 -7.46 0.05 -0.85
N LYS A 296 -7.67 0.86 -1.89
CA LYS A 296 -8.84 0.79 -2.79
C LYS A 296 -8.98 -0.55 -3.53
N LYS A 297 -7.87 -1.21 -3.87
CA LYS A 297 -7.89 -2.53 -4.54
C LYS A 297 -8.28 -3.68 -3.60
N LYS A 298 -8.07 -3.53 -2.29
CA LYS A 298 -8.27 -4.58 -1.30
C LYS A 298 -9.67 -4.57 -0.69
N ASP A 299 -10.35 -3.42 -0.65
CA ASP A 299 -11.77 -3.30 -0.28
C ASP A 299 -12.39 -2.01 -0.86
N PRO A 300 -13.39 -2.10 -1.75
CA PRO A 300 -14.13 -0.94 -2.30
C PRO A 300 -14.92 -0.12 -1.27
N THR A 301 -15.04 -0.60 -0.04
CA THR A 301 -15.71 0.06 1.09
C THR A 301 -14.75 0.57 2.18
N SER A 302 -13.43 0.37 2.01
CA SER A 302 -12.44 0.90 2.95
C SER A 302 -12.06 2.35 2.66
N SER A 303 -11.94 3.14 3.73
CA SER A 303 -11.43 4.52 3.69
C SER A 303 -10.09 4.61 2.98
N SER A 304 -9.97 5.47 1.97
CA SER A 304 -8.67 5.85 1.42
C SER A 304 -8.05 7.05 2.14
N VAL A 305 -8.44 7.43 3.35
CA VAL A 305 -7.79 8.54 4.09
C VAL A 305 -7.39 8.07 5.48
N LYS A 306 -6.11 8.21 5.80
CA LYS A 306 -5.51 7.92 7.11
C LYS A 306 -5.46 9.17 7.95
N CYS A 307 -6.02 9.11 9.15
CA CYS A 307 -6.01 10.18 10.12
C CYS A 307 -5.07 9.83 11.27
N PHE A 308 -4.27 10.79 11.72
CA PHE A 308 -3.26 10.59 12.75
C PHE A 308 -3.51 11.56 13.90
N PHE A 309 -3.53 11.01 15.10
CA PHE A 309 -3.58 11.73 16.35
C PHE A 309 -2.25 11.51 17.08
N ILE A 310 -1.76 12.52 17.80
CA ILE A 310 -0.54 12.40 18.60
C ILE A 310 -0.85 12.55 20.08
N ARG A 311 -0.07 11.88 20.92
CA ARG A 311 -0.14 12.05 22.36
C ARG A 311 0.33 13.45 22.72
N MET A 312 -0.47 14.17 23.50
CA MET A 312 -0.10 15.47 24.04
C MET A 312 0.38 15.33 25.48
N GLU A 313 1.48 15.98 25.80
CA GLU A 313 1.92 16.18 27.18
C GLU A 313 1.34 17.49 27.73
N SER A 314 1.25 17.63 29.05
CA SER A 314 0.52 18.71 29.72
C SER A 314 1.06 20.14 29.46
N ILE A 315 2.19 20.28 28.77
CA ILE A 315 2.93 21.55 28.61
C ILE A 315 2.99 22.00 27.14
N GLU A 316 2.83 21.10 26.16
CA GLU A 316 2.99 21.44 24.73
C GLU A 316 1.65 21.56 24.00
N THR A 317 1.52 22.57 23.16
CA THR A 317 0.37 22.75 22.26
C THR A 317 0.55 21.98 20.95
N VAL A 318 -0.55 21.63 20.27
CA VAL A 318 -0.50 20.98 18.94
C VAL A 318 0.24 21.86 17.93
N TYR A 319 0.10 23.18 18.06
CA TYR A 319 0.82 24.15 17.24
C TYR A 319 2.34 24.07 17.42
N GLU A 320 2.82 24.01 18.65
CA GLU A 320 4.25 23.86 18.94
C GLU A 320 4.79 22.52 18.43
N ALA A 321 4.05 21.44 18.63
CA ALA A 321 4.41 20.11 18.12
C ALA A 321 4.46 20.05 16.58
N ARG A 322 3.57 20.78 15.88
CA ARG A 322 3.66 20.93 14.41
C ARG A 322 4.83 21.84 14.01
N SER A 323 5.11 22.88 14.78
CA SER A 323 6.17 23.86 14.51
C SER A 323 7.57 23.28 14.73
N SER A 324 7.75 22.34 15.66
CA SER A 324 9.03 21.63 15.84
C SER A 324 9.40 20.77 14.63
N LEU A 325 8.41 20.33 13.83
CA LEU A 325 8.64 19.60 12.59
C LEU A 325 8.84 20.53 11.39
N MET A 326 7.99 21.55 11.23
CA MET A 326 8.13 22.56 10.17
C MET A 326 7.28 23.83 10.42
N HIS A 327 7.74 24.97 9.91
CA HIS A 327 7.10 26.30 10.06
C HIS A 327 5.99 26.54 9.02
N ALA A 328 5.09 25.57 8.86
CA ALA A 328 4.06 25.56 7.81
C ALA A 328 2.97 26.65 7.97
N HIS A 329 2.88 27.33 9.12
CA HIS A 329 1.84 28.32 9.41
C HIS A 329 1.82 29.52 8.44
N ARG A 330 2.95 29.82 7.79
CA ARG A 330 3.06 30.90 6.80
C ARG A 330 2.49 30.58 5.42
N LEU A 331 2.03 29.35 5.21
CA LEU A 331 1.47 28.92 3.93
C LEU A 331 0.15 29.65 3.61
N PRO A 332 -0.22 29.76 2.33
CA PRO A 332 -1.32 30.63 1.93
C PRO A 332 -2.72 30.08 2.24
N SER A 333 -2.85 28.82 2.68
CA SER A 333 -4.15 28.21 3.01
C SER A 333 -4.03 27.02 3.96
N VAL A 334 -5.14 26.68 4.63
CA VAL A 334 -5.29 25.47 5.48
C VAL A 334 -5.05 24.18 4.67
N ALA A 335 -5.49 24.12 3.42
CA ALA A 335 -5.24 22.98 2.54
C ALA A 335 -3.74 22.79 2.25
N ASN A 336 -3.03 23.90 1.95
CA ASN A 336 -1.59 23.86 1.72
C ASN A 336 -0.85 23.46 3.00
N TYR A 337 -1.27 23.99 4.15
CA TYR A 337 -0.76 23.62 5.47
C TYR A 337 -0.80 22.10 5.67
N MET A 338 -1.98 21.49 5.53
CA MET A 338 -2.14 20.05 5.76
C MET A 338 -1.44 19.19 4.69
N ALA A 339 -1.44 19.63 3.44
CA ALA A 339 -0.74 18.94 2.36
C ALA A 339 0.78 18.85 2.63
N ARG A 340 1.40 19.85 3.27
CA ARG A 340 2.83 19.81 3.62
C ARG A 340 3.13 18.87 4.80
N PHE A 341 2.24 18.75 5.78
CA PHE A 341 2.38 17.74 6.83
C PHE A 341 2.25 16.29 6.31
N SER A 342 1.77 16.07 5.09
CA SER A 342 1.86 14.73 4.48
C SER A 342 3.31 14.26 4.23
N LEU A 343 4.29 15.18 4.22
CA LEU A 343 5.72 14.89 4.01
C LEU A 343 6.31 14.07 5.15
N ILE A 344 5.98 14.40 6.41
CA ILE A 344 6.44 13.70 7.62
C ILE A 344 5.85 12.28 7.75
N LEU A 345 4.79 11.99 6.99
CA LEU A 345 4.14 10.68 6.85
C LEU A 345 4.68 9.87 5.66
N SER A 346 5.76 10.32 5.04
CA SER A 346 6.43 9.54 4.00
C SER A 346 7.09 8.30 4.58
N LYS A 347 7.00 7.17 3.87
CA LYS A 347 7.85 6.01 4.17
C LYS A 347 9.25 6.32 3.68
N THR A 348 10.19 6.46 4.61
CA THR A 348 11.57 6.88 4.33
C THR A 348 12.55 6.17 5.25
N THR A 349 13.80 6.07 4.78
CA THR A 349 14.97 5.72 5.60
C THR A 349 15.68 7.01 5.99
N LYS A 350 16.00 7.19 7.28
CA LYS A 350 16.82 8.34 7.69
C LYS A 350 18.26 8.13 7.22
N LEU A 351 18.85 9.14 6.60
CA LEU A 351 20.28 9.15 6.31
C LEU A 351 21.02 9.53 7.60
N GLU A 352 21.91 8.66 8.09
CA GLU A 352 22.65 8.87 9.32
C GLU A 352 23.81 9.85 9.10
N VAL A 353 23.47 11.14 9.08
CA VAL A 353 24.42 12.26 8.94
C VAL A 353 24.13 13.34 9.98
N ASP A 354 25.18 13.95 10.51
CA ASP A 354 25.05 15.14 11.34
C ASP A 354 24.83 16.37 10.45
N LEU A 355 23.58 16.82 10.36
CA LEU A 355 23.19 17.97 9.54
C LEU A 355 23.85 19.28 9.97
N ALA A 356 24.32 19.42 11.21
CA ALA A 356 25.08 20.60 11.63
C ALA A 356 26.44 20.69 10.93
N SER A 357 26.96 19.54 10.48
CA SER A 357 28.22 19.45 9.73
C SER A 357 28.03 19.47 8.20
N VAL A 358 26.78 19.53 7.72
CA VAL A 358 26.44 19.56 6.30
C VAL A 358 26.22 21.01 5.87
N ASN A 359 26.96 21.43 4.84
CA ASN A 359 26.80 22.72 4.20
C ASN A 359 25.60 22.68 3.25
N ILE A 360 24.44 23.15 3.72
CA ILE A 360 23.22 23.25 2.91
C ILE A 360 23.16 24.65 2.29
N GLN A 361 23.22 24.72 0.97
CA GLN A 361 23.21 25.95 0.20
C GLN A 361 21.93 26.05 -0.63
N THR A 362 21.40 27.26 -0.78
CA THR A 362 20.35 27.54 -1.76
C THR A 362 20.98 28.09 -3.03
N ILE A 363 20.67 27.50 -4.18
CA ILE A 363 21.06 27.97 -5.51
C ILE A 363 19.81 28.37 -6.30
N GLU A 364 19.93 29.33 -7.21
CA GLU A 364 18.80 29.84 -7.99
C GLU A 364 18.21 28.78 -8.94
N ASP A 365 16.90 28.80 -9.18
CA ASP A 365 16.30 28.01 -10.26
C ASP A 365 16.74 28.54 -11.64
N VAL A 366 16.91 27.64 -12.61
CA VAL A 366 17.24 28.05 -13.99
C VAL A 366 15.95 28.45 -14.70
N LEU A 367 15.86 29.70 -15.13
CA LEU A 367 14.68 30.27 -15.77
C LEU A 367 14.55 29.81 -17.24
N CYS A 368 13.32 29.58 -17.69
CA CYS A 368 13.05 29.36 -19.11
C CYS A 368 13.15 30.67 -19.90
N THR A 369 13.71 30.60 -21.10
CA THR A 369 13.89 31.76 -21.97
C THR A 369 13.35 31.52 -23.37
N ASP A 370 12.83 32.55 -24.01
CA ASP A 370 12.42 32.50 -25.41
C ASP A 370 13.64 32.56 -26.36
N ARG A 371 13.38 32.58 -27.67
CA ARG A 371 14.43 32.63 -28.70
C ARG A 371 15.24 33.94 -28.67
N GLU A 372 14.74 34.99 -28.02
CA GLU A 372 15.42 36.27 -27.83
C GLU A 372 16.17 36.35 -26.49
N GLY A 373 16.13 35.28 -25.69
CA GLY A 373 16.75 35.23 -24.36
C GLY A 373 15.93 35.91 -23.26
N LYS A 374 14.66 36.26 -23.51
CA LYS A 374 13.78 36.87 -22.51
C LYS A 374 13.12 35.80 -21.65
N VAL A 375 12.97 36.08 -20.35
CA VAL A 375 12.34 35.18 -19.39
C VAL A 375 10.87 34.93 -19.76
N VAL A 376 10.47 33.66 -19.79
CA VAL A 376 9.09 33.26 -20.06
C VAL A 376 8.33 33.11 -18.76
N TYR A 377 7.13 33.70 -18.70
CA TYR A 377 6.28 33.70 -17.52
C TYR A 377 5.04 32.82 -17.72
N GLU A 378 4.68 32.04 -16.70
CA GLU A 378 3.40 31.33 -16.66
C GLU A 378 2.25 32.32 -16.35
N LYS A 379 2.52 33.25 -15.43
CA LYS A 379 1.68 34.39 -15.01
C LYS A 379 2.60 35.58 -14.72
N PRO A 380 2.11 36.84 -14.67
CA PRO A 380 2.96 38.03 -14.53
C PRO A 380 4.01 37.99 -13.41
N GLU A 381 3.80 37.19 -12.35
CA GLU A 381 4.70 37.06 -11.19
C GLU A 381 5.30 35.66 -11.02
N LYS A 382 5.11 34.74 -11.98
CA LYS A 382 5.60 33.36 -11.89
C LYS A 382 6.41 32.98 -13.13
N PRO A 383 7.75 33.10 -13.11
CA PRO A 383 8.58 32.67 -14.22
C PRO A 383 8.52 31.14 -14.37
N ARG A 384 8.64 30.67 -15.61
CA ARG A 384 8.84 29.25 -15.89
C ARG A 384 10.29 28.87 -15.57
N ILE A 385 10.49 27.64 -15.11
CA ILE A 385 11.80 27.14 -14.69
C ILE A 385 12.10 25.77 -15.32
N HIS A 386 13.38 25.52 -15.59
CA HIS A 386 13.88 24.22 -16.05
C HIS A 386 14.14 23.25 -14.91
N THR A 387 14.37 23.74 -13.68
CA THR A 387 14.94 22.93 -12.58
C THR A 387 13.96 22.55 -11.48
N ASP A 388 12.65 22.56 -11.76
CA ASP A 388 11.63 22.33 -10.73
C ASP A 388 11.85 21.00 -10.01
N GLY A 389 12.21 21.07 -8.73
CA GLY A 389 12.30 19.89 -7.86
C GLY A 389 13.66 19.17 -7.84
N THR A 390 14.73 19.68 -8.47
CA THR A 390 16.04 19.00 -8.49
C THR A 390 17.22 19.89 -8.06
N GLY A 391 18.10 19.32 -7.24
CA GLY A 391 19.29 19.96 -6.67
C GLY A 391 20.52 19.05 -6.74
N PHE A 392 21.56 19.35 -5.94
CA PHE A 392 22.82 18.60 -5.95
C PHE A 392 23.23 18.08 -4.57
N ILE A 393 23.96 16.98 -4.56
CA ILE A 393 24.60 16.40 -3.37
C ILE A 393 26.05 16.04 -3.68
N SER A 394 26.94 16.27 -2.73
CA SER A 394 28.34 15.87 -2.84
C SER A 394 28.48 14.34 -2.83
N GLU A 395 29.52 13.83 -3.51
CA GLU A 395 29.73 12.39 -3.68
C GLU A 395 29.85 11.64 -2.34
N ASP A 396 30.52 12.23 -1.35
CA ASP A 396 30.71 11.64 -0.02
C ASP A 396 29.39 11.40 0.72
N LEU A 397 28.43 12.32 0.63
CA LEU A 397 27.12 12.15 1.25
C LEU A 397 26.26 11.15 0.48
N ALA A 398 26.36 11.14 -0.85
CA ALA A 398 25.61 10.21 -1.69
C ALA A 398 26.05 8.75 -1.44
N LEU A 399 27.34 8.51 -1.19
CA LEU A 399 27.87 7.19 -0.86
C LEU A 399 27.27 6.61 0.44
N ILE A 400 26.96 7.45 1.42
CA ILE A 400 26.33 7.03 2.70
C ILE A 400 24.92 6.45 2.46
N CYS A 401 24.20 6.97 1.46
CA CYS A 401 22.84 6.54 1.13
C CYS A 401 22.80 5.06 0.69
N GLY A 402 23.81 4.61 -0.05
CA GLY A 402 23.79 3.33 -0.75
C GLY A 402 22.80 3.30 -1.92
N ASN A 403 22.78 2.19 -2.65
CA ASN A 403 21.91 1.99 -3.83
C ASN A 403 20.65 1.20 -3.47
N ASN A 404 19.71 1.12 -4.43
CA ASN A 404 18.56 0.20 -4.37
C ASN A 404 17.58 0.50 -3.22
N ILE A 405 17.30 1.79 -2.96
CA ILE A 405 16.24 2.19 -2.03
C ILE A 405 14.96 2.45 -2.83
N HIS A 406 13.84 1.86 -2.38
CA HIS A 406 12.50 2.14 -2.89
C HIS A 406 11.50 2.25 -1.74
N ARG A 407 10.75 3.36 -1.68
CA ARG A 407 9.78 3.66 -0.61
C ARG A 407 10.38 3.55 0.81
N GLY A 408 11.65 3.92 0.97
CA GLY A 408 12.37 3.86 2.25
C GLY A 408 12.74 2.44 2.70
N GLU A 409 12.68 1.46 1.80
CA GLU A 409 13.20 0.11 2.02
C GLU A 409 14.40 -0.11 1.12
N ARG A 410 15.52 -0.56 1.69
CA ARG A 410 16.64 -1.09 0.92
C ARG A 410 16.23 -2.49 0.47
N THR A 411 16.07 -2.70 -0.83
CA THR A 411 15.97 -4.07 -1.35
C THR A 411 17.29 -4.76 -1.03
N ARG A 412 17.24 -5.86 -0.27
CA ARG A 412 18.45 -6.59 0.11
C ARG A 412 19.21 -6.96 -1.16
N ASP A 413 20.50 -6.67 -1.18
CA ASP A 413 21.46 -7.27 -2.10
C ASP A 413 21.69 -8.76 -1.73
N GLU A 414 20.62 -9.50 -1.39
CA GLU A 414 20.66 -10.96 -1.39
C GLU A 414 20.50 -11.36 -2.84
N ASN A 415 21.62 -11.39 -3.59
CA ASN A 415 21.66 -11.89 -4.96
C ASN A 415 20.38 -11.57 -5.74
N ILE A 416 20.10 -10.28 -5.95
CA ILE A 416 19.18 -9.91 -7.00
C ILE A 416 19.87 -10.40 -8.28
N GLU A 417 19.60 -11.66 -8.62
CA GLU A 417 19.37 -12.10 -9.98
C GLU A 417 18.39 -11.08 -10.55
N THR A 418 18.97 -9.96 -11.01
CA THR A 418 18.32 -8.93 -11.79
C THR A 418 17.55 -9.66 -12.85
N ASN A 419 16.20 -9.71 -12.81
CA ASN A 419 15.34 -10.42 -13.75
C ASN A 419 16.00 -10.52 -15.13
N PRO A 420 16.78 -11.57 -15.42
CA PRO A 420 17.59 -11.49 -16.61
C PRO A 420 16.61 -11.73 -17.74
N SER A 421 16.66 -10.90 -18.77
CA SER A 421 16.38 -11.49 -20.07
C SER A 421 17.25 -12.74 -20.23
N ILE A 422 16.76 -13.77 -20.91
CA ILE A 422 17.54 -15.00 -21.17
C ILE A 422 18.96 -14.64 -21.68
N VAL A 423 19.07 -13.54 -22.43
CA VAL A 423 20.33 -12.92 -22.92
C VAL A 423 21.20 -12.29 -21.83
N GLU A 424 20.62 -11.63 -20.83
CA GLU A 424 21.36 -11.13 -19.64
C GLU A 424 21.80 -12.26 -18.72
N LEU A 425 21.06 -13.38 -18.67
CA LEU A 425 21.46 -14.55 -17.88
C LEU A 425 22.81 -15.07 -18.39
N GLU A 426 22.98 -15.12 -19.71
CA GLU A 426 24.23 -15.51 -20.37
C GLU A 426 25.37 -14.51 -20.12
N SER A 427 25.08 -13.21 -20.15
CA SER A 427 26.07 -12.14 -19.88
C SER A 427 26.49 -12.08 -18.41
N ASN A 428 25.55 -12.27 -17.49
CA ASN A 428 25.81 -12.32 -16.05
C ASN A 428 26.58 -13.59 -15.65
N LEU A 429 26.30 -14.73 -16.31
CA LEU A 429 27.07 -15.97 -16.14
C LEU A 429 28.55 -15.80 -16.54
N LEU A 430 28.84 -14.98 -17.56
CA LEU A 430 30.21 -14.62 -17.93
C LEU A 430 30.84 -13.60 -16.94
N ALA A 431 30.05 -12.69 -16.38
CA ALA A 431 30.51 -11.70 -15.40
C ALA A 431 30.86 -12.32 -14.03
N MET A 432 30.22 -13.43 -13.64
CA MET A 432 30.52 -14.18 -12.40
C MET A 432 31.95 -14.78 -12.37
N GLN A 433 32.68 -14.79 -13.49
CA GLN A 433 34.10 -15.17 -13.53
C GLN A 433 35.06 -14.04 -13.09
N ARG A 434 34.58 -12.83 -12.81
CA ARG A 434 35.39 -11.70 -12.32
C ARG A 434 34.86 -11.18 -10.98
N GLN A 435 35.14 -11.90 -9.90
CA GLN A 435 35.13 -11.30 -8.57
C GLN A 435 36.38 -10.44 -8.39
N GLU A 436 36.32 -9.21 -8.89
CA GLU A 436 37.15 -8.13 -8.37
C GLU A 436 36.27 -7.23 -7.50
N SER A 437 36.82 -6.83 -6.36
CA SER A 437 36.23 -5.92 -5.38
C SER A 437 35.82 -4.59 -6.02
N LYS A 438 34.58 -4.46 -6.50
CA LYS A 438 34.04 -3.17 -6.98
C LYS A 438 33.85 -2.22 -5.80
N ALA A 439 34.49 -1.05 -5.88
CA ALA A 439 34.19 0.08 -5.03
C ALA A 439 32.68 0.42 -5.12
N GLN A 440 32.06 0.76 -3.99
CA GLN A 440 30.64 1.10 -3.94
C GLN A 440 30.40 2.41 -4.70
N GLU A 441 29.74 2.34 -5.86
CA GLU A 441 29.33 3.53 -6.62
C GLU A 441 28.10 4.18 -5.98
N PRO A 442 28.01 5.53 -5.92
CA PRO A 442 26.85 6.21 -5.36
C PRO A 442 25.64 6.12 -6.31
N PRO A 443 24.40 6.23 -5.79
CA PRO A 443 23.22 6.36 -6.63
C PRO A 443 23.28 7.70 -7.37
N LEU A 444 22.94 7.72 -8.66
CA LEU A 444 23.01 8.94 -9.48
C LEU A 444 22.02 10.02 -9.02
N LEU A 445 20.78 9.63 -8.69
CA LEU A 445 19.75 10.49 -8.12
C LEU A 445 19.20 9.93 -6.81
N ILE A 446 18.93 10.82 -5.87
CA ILE A 446 18.33 10.50 -4.57
C ILE A 446 17.06 11.33 -4.39
N GLN A 447 15.91 10.69 -4.34
CA GLN A 447 14.66 11.34 -3.95
C GLN A 447 14.62 11.46 -2.42
N PHE A 448 14.38 12.68 -1.91
CA PHE A 448 14.53 12.97 -0.49
C PHE A 448 13.40 13.86 0.07
N ARG A 449 13.37 13.94 1.40
CA ARG A 449 12.76 15.03 2.18
C ARG A 449 13.80 15.52 3.17
N LEU A 450 13.96 16.82 3.30
CA LEU A 450 14.86 17.43 4.27
C LEU A 450 14.05 18.33 5.19
N PHE A 451 14.20 18.11 6.49
CA PHE A 451 13.70 18.98 7.54
C PHE A 451 14.92 19.62 8.21
N ASN A 452 15.00 20.94 8.18
CA ASN A 452 16.14 21.66 8.74
C ASN A 452 15.72 23.03 9.27
N ASN A 453 15.82 23.25 10.57
CA ASN A 453 15.54 24.53 11.23
C ASN A 453 14.13 25.06 10.87
N GLY A 454 13.13 24.18 10.85
CA GLY A 454 11.74 24.51 10.51
C GLY A 454 11.46 24.63 9.00
N CYS A 455 12.48 24.60 8.14
CA CYS A 455 12.33 24.48 6.70
C CYS A 455 12.03 23.03 6.30
N ALA A 456 11.16 22.85 5.30
CA ALA A 456 10.90 21.55 4.68
C ALA A 456 11.16 21.61 3.17
N VAL A 457 12.06 20.75 2.70
CA VAL A 457 12.47 20.65 1.28
C VAL A 457 12.07 19.28 0.74
N LYS A 458 11.57 19.24 -0.49
CA LYS A 458 11.24 18.01 -1.23
C LYS A 458 11.81 18.11 -2.64
N GLY A 459 12.49 17.06 -3.09
CA GLY A 459 12.98 16.97 -4.45
C GLY A 459 13.84 15.73 -4.71
N THR A 460 14.65 15.83 -5.77
CA THR A 460 15.77 14.92 -6.04
C THR A 460 17.10 15.64 -5.85
N LEU A 461 18.14 14.90 -5.48
CA LEU A 461 19.53 15.38 -5.47
C LEU A 461 20.34 14.56 -6.46
N LEU A 462 20.94 15.25 -7.43
CA LEU A 462 21.90 14.71 -8.38
C LEU A 462 23.30 14.71 -7.77
N VAL A 463 24.01 13.58 -7.87
CA VAL A 463 25.40 13.51 -7.45
C VAL A 463 26.25 14.49 -8.26
N ASN A 464 27.03 15.30 -7.55
CA ASN A 464 27.96 16.23 -8.16
C ASN A 464 29.34 16.14 -7.48
N LYS A 465 30.26 15.45 -8.14
CA LYS A 465 31.67 15.24 -7.75
C LYS A 465 32.48 16.53 -7.66
N LYS A 466 31.99 17.64 -8.24
CA LYS A 466 32.65 18.94 -8.18
C LYS A 466 32.30 19.72 -6.91
N LEU A 467 31.31 19.27 -6.14
CA LEU A 467 30.99 19.92 -4.88
C LEU A 467 32.05 19.61 -3.81
N PRO A 468 32.35 20.58 -2.93
CA PRO A 468 33.09 20.29 -1.72
C PRO A 468 32.40 19.18 -0.91
N PRO A 469 33.16 18.36 -0.16
CA PRO A 469 32.58 17.36 0.72
C PRO A 469 31.51 17.94 1.65
N ARG A 470 30.55 17.10 2.04
CA ARG A 470 29.42 17.46 2.92
C ARG A 470 28.58 18.64 2.43
N THR A 471 28.34 18.75 1.12
CA THR A 471 27.55 19.85 0.55
C THR A 471 26.25 19.35 -0.08
N ILE A 472 25.14 20.02 0.23
CA ILE A 472 23.84 19.84 -0.43
C ILE A 472 23.44 21.20 -1.00
N GLN A 473 23.02 21.22 -2.27
CA GLN A 473 22.47 22.42 -2.90
C GLN A 473 20.99 22.20 -3.24
N VAL A 474 20.13 23.05 -2.71
CA VAL A 474 18.69 23.05 -2.93
C VAL A 474 18.25 24.28 -3.71
N ARG A 475 17.10 24.22 -4.38
CA ARG A 475 16.53 25.34 -5.15
C ARG A 475 15.24 25.87 -4.52
N PRO A 476 14.85 27.14 -4.77
CA PRO A 476 13.58 27.69 -4.31
C PRO A 476 12.38 26.79 -4.63
N SER A 477 12.31 26.22 -5.84
CA SER A 477 11.27 25.27 -6.25
C SER A 477 11.15 24.04 -5.34
N MET A 478 12.22 23.61 -4.70
CA MET A 478 12.25 22.45 -3.79
C MET A 478 11.77 22.80 -2.39
N ILE A 479 11.85 24.07 -1.98
CA ILE A 479 11.45 24.54 -0.65
C ILE A 479 9.93 24.59 -0.58
N LYS A 480 9.34 23.70 0.22
CA LYS A 480 7.89 23.58 0.37
C LYS A 480 7.36 24.32 1.59
N VAL A 481 8.24 24.56 2.57
CA VAL A 481 8.02 25.36 3.78
C VAL A 481 9.31 26.11 4.11
N GLU A 482 9.23 27.42 4.32
CA GLU A 482 10.35 28.26 4.74
C GLU A 482 10.46 28.36 6.26
N THR A 483 11.68 28.57 6.76
CA THR A 483 11.92 28.89 8.16
C THR A 483 11.32 30.26 8.49
N ASP A 484 10.41 30.31 9.48
CA ASP A 484 10.05 31.55 10.15
C ASP A 484 11.09 31.96 11.23
N PRO A 485 11.81 33.09 11.08
CA PRO A 485 12.76 33.57 12.09
C PRO A 485 12.10 33.88 13.44
N LYS A 486 10.78 34.14 13.45
CA LYS A 486 10.01 34.44 14.67
C LYS A 486 9.85 33.23 15.59
N LEU A 487 10.05 32.01 15.08
CA LEU A 487 9.98 30.76 15.84
C LEU A 487 11.38 30.21 16.18
N SER A 488 12.41 31.05 16.18
CA SER A 488 13.79 30.64 16.50
C SER A 488 13.96 30.10 17.92
N ASN A 489 13.02 30.38 18.81
CA ASN A 489 12.95 29.83 20.16
C ASN A 489 12.38 28.40 20.23
N ILE A 490 11.71 27.92 19.17
CA ILE A 490 11.20 26.55 19.09
C ILE A 490 12.32 25.65 18.58
N ARG A 491 12.66 24.62 19.38
CA ARG A 491 13.60 23.58 18.95
C ARG A 491 12.96 22.79 17.81
N THR A 492 13.70 22.60 16.73
CA THR A 492 13.25 21.88 15.55
C THR A 492 14.01 20.57 15.37
N GLU A 493 13.35 19.60 14.75
CA GLU A 493 13.86 18.24 14.58
C GLU A 493 14.38 18.04 13.16
N ASN A 494 15.71 18.12 13.03
CA ASN A 494 16.37 18.09 11.73
C ASN A 494 16.56 16.64 11.24
N SER A 495 16.26 16.38 9.98
CA SER A 495 16.45 15.05 9.37
C SER A 495 16.54 15.11 7.85
N LEU A 496 17.41 14.27 7.29
CA LEU A 496 17.45 13.97 5.87
C LEU A 496 16.87 12.57 5.65
N GLU A 497 15.74 12.52 4.95
CA GLU A 497 14.88 11.36 4.82
C GLU A 497 14.87 10.88 3.36
N ILE A 498 15.41 9.68 3.12
CA ILE A 498 15.55 9.08 1.79
C ILE A 498 14.31 8.28 1.43
N VAL A 499 13.83 8.50 0.22
CA VAL A 499 12.58 7.93 -0.31
C VAL A 499 12.89 6.82 -1.28
N GLY A 500 13.84 7.08 -2.18
CA GLY A 500 14.29 6.15 -3.18
C GLY A 500 15.45 6.72 -3.96
N THR A 501 16.11 5.85 -4.71
CA THR A 501 17.29 6.14 -5.53
C THR A 501 17.00 5.85 -7.01
N SER A 502 17.80 6.41 -7.91
CA SER A 502 17.92 5.91 -9.28
C SER A 502 18.41 4.45 -9.23
N ASN A 503 17.63 3.53 -9.79
CA ASN A 503 17.92 2.10 -9.77
C ASN A 503 17.84 1.53 -11.19
N GLN A 504 18.40 0.34 -11.39
CA GLN A 504 18.28 -0.38 -12.65
C GLN A 504 16.80 -0.50 -13.06
N PRO A 505 16.44 -0.11 -14.29
CA PRO A 505 15.07 -0.21 -14.77
C PRO A 505 14.57 -1.66 -14.71
N LYS A 506 13.37 -1.85 -14.14
CA LYS A 506 12.65 -3.12 -14.24
C LYS A 506 12.07 -3.30 -15.65
N LYS A 507 11.60 -4.51 -15.97
CA LYS A 507 10.81 -4.77 -17.18
C LYS A 507 9.69 -3.75 -17.32
N THR A 508 9.59 -3.17 -18.51
CA THR A 508 8.69 -2.07 -18.79
C THR A 508 7.46 -2.56 -19.56
N TYR A 509 6.28 -2.14 -19.11
CA TYR A 509 5.01 -2.50 -19.72
C TYR A 509 4.26 -1.24 -20.15
N LEU A 510 3.60 -1.32 -21.31
CA LEU A 510 2.67 -0.29 -21.74
C LEU A 510 1.49 -0.17 -20.76
N SER A 511 0.85 1.00 -20.76
CA SER A 511 -0.43 1.22 -20.09
C SER A 511 -1.51 1.38 -21.15
N LYS A 512 -2.78 1.16 -20.79
CA LYS A 512 -3.91 1.41 -21.68
C LYS A 512 -3.94 2.85 -22.24
N TYR A 513 -3.51 3.83 -21.44
CA TYR A 513 -3.38 5.23 -21.87
C TYR A 513 -2.29 5.38 -22.93
N LEU A 514 -1.10 4.79 -22.68
CA LEU A 514 0.01 4.83 -23.62
C LEU A 514 -0.31 4.07 -24.93
N ILE A 515 -1.00 2.92 -24.87
CA ILE A 515 -1.46 2.20 -26.07
C ILE A 515 -2.41 3.07 -26.89
N ALA A 516 -3.40 3.71 -26.25
CA ALA A 516 -4.34 4.58 -26.94
C ALA A 516 -3.62 5.77 -27.61
N LEU A 517 -2.67 6.40 -26.91
CA LEU A 517 -1.88 7.51 -27.44
C LEU A 517 -0.94 7.08 -28.58
N LEU A 518 -0.25 5.95 -28.45
CA LEU A 518 0.60 5.40 -29.51
C LEU A 518 -0.21 5.03 -30.76
N SER A 519 -1.39 4.42 -30.57
CA SER A 519 -2.31 4.11 -31.66
C SER A 519 -2.81 5.37 -32.36
N TYR A 520 -3.16 6.42 -31.62
CA TYR A 520 -3.51 7.73 -32.19
C TYR A 520 -2.34 8.37 -32.93
N GLY A 521 -1.13 8.22 -32.41
CA GLY A 521 0.11 8.63 -33.07
C GLY A 521 0.45 7.83 -34.33
N GLY A 522 -0.35 6.84 -34.71
CA GLY A 522 -0.19 6.10 -35.95
C GLY A 522 0.60 4.80 -35.85
N VAL A 523 0.92 4.32 -34.64
CA VAL A 523 1.50 2.98 -34.46
C VAL A 523 0.49 1.92 -34.94
N PRO A 524 0.85 1.01 -35.86
CA PRO A 524 -0.06 0.02 -36.41
C PRO A 524 -0.61 -0.92 -35.33
N LYS A 525 -1.84 -1.40 -35.53
CA LYS A 525 -2.45 -2.39 -34.62
C LYS A 525 -1.64 -3.69 -34.58
N GLU A 526 -1.05 -4.07 -35.71
CA GLU A 526 -0.25 -5.28 -35.90
C GLU A 526 0.92 -5.32 -34.91
N TYR A 527 1.60 -4.18 -34.69
CA TYR A 527 2.68 -4.06 -33.70
C TYR A 527 2.25 -4.53 -32.30
N PHE A 528 1.11 -4.07 -31.82
CA PHE A 528 0.60 -4.45 -30.50
C PHE A 528 0.11 -5.91 -30.47
N MET A 529 -0.52 -6.35 -31.56
CA MET A 529 -1.04 -7.71 -31.69
C MET A 529 0.08 -8.75 -31.79
N ASP A 530 1.22 -8.43 -32.39
CA ASP A 530 2.40 -9.29 -32.46
C ASP A 530 3.03 -9.47 -31.06
N ILE A 531 3.17 -8.37 -30.32
CA ILE A 531 3.62 -8.42 -28.92
C ILE A 531 2.68 -9.27 -28.07
N LEU A 532 1.37 -9.05 -28.23
CA LEU A 532 0.36 -9.84 -27.52
C LEU A 532 0.44 -11.32 -27.89
N SER A 533 0.60 -11.64 -29.18
CA SER A 533 0.69 -13.01 -29.67
C SER A 533 1.90 -13.75 -29.09
N ASN A 534 3.05 -13.08 -29.01
CA ASN A 534 4.24 -13.61 -28.36
C ASN A 534 4.00 -13.88 -26.86
N ALA A 535 3.39 -12.92 -26.15
CA ALA A 535 3.08 -13.09 -24.73
C ALA A 535 2.05 -14.21 -24.47
N LEU A 536 1.06 -14.39 -25.37
CA LEU A 536 0.09 -15.48 -25.29
C LEU A 536 0.72 -16.83 -25.63
N SER A 537 1.64 -16.88 -26.59
CA SER A 537 2.41 -18.09 -26.91
C SER A 537 3.21 -18.56 -25.69
N ASP A 538 3.89 -17.63 -25.00
CA ASP A 538 4.55 -17.90 -23.72
C ASP A 538 3.54 -18.42 -22.68
N ALA A 539 2.39 -17.77 -22.55
CA ALA A 539 1.35 -18.18 -21.61
C ALA A 539 0.83 -19.62 -21.86
N HIS A 540 0.82 -20.10 -23.12
CA HIS A 540 0.45 -21.47 -23.45
C HIS A 540 1.56 -22.48 -23.22
N GLY A 541 2.81 -22.08 -23.51
CA GLY A 541 3.99 -22.88 -23.21
C GLY A 541 4.25 -23.06 -21.72
N VAL A 542 3.55 -22.35 -20.83
CA VAL A 542 3.75 -22.40 -19.37
C VAL A 542 3.78 -23.83 -18.81
N PHE A 543 2.99 -24.76 -19.33
CA PHE A 543 2.94 -26.14 -18.81
C PHE A 543 3.82 -27.14 -19.57
N SER A 544 4.33 -26.77 -20.75
CA SER A 544 4.99 -27.70 -21.67
C SER A 544 6.41 -27.27 -22.09
N ASN A 545 6.77 -26.01 -21.87
CA ASN A 545 8.05 -25.42 -22.25
C ASN A 545 8.67 -24.69 -21.06
N LYS A 546 9.86 -25.14 -20.62
CA LYS A 546 10.55 -24.56 -19.45
C LYS A 546 10.92 -23.09 -19.64
N GLY A 547 11.30 -22.68 -20.85
CA GLY A 547 11.60 -21.28 -21.16
C GLY A 547 10.38 -20.38 -21.01
N ALA A 548 9.22 -20.80 -21.52
CA ALA A 548 7.96 -20.09 -21.39
C ALA A 548 7.47 -20.03 -19.94
N ALA A 549 7.51 -21.17 -19.23
CA ALA A 549 7.22 -21.24 -17.80
C ALA A 549 8.10 -20.29 -16.98
N LEU A 550 9.41 -20.29 -17.27
CA LEU A 550 10.37 -19.41 -16.61
C LEU A 550 10.04 -17.95 -16.87
N ARG A 551 9.79 -17.54 -18.13
CA ARG A 551 9.44 -16.15 -18.49
C ARG A 551 8.20 -15.65 -17.75
N VAL A 552 7.12 -16.43 -17.73
CA VAL A 552 5.89 -16.06 -17.00
C VAL A 552 6.12 -16.02 -15.50
N SER A 553 6.86 -16.98 -14.96
CA SER A 553 7.16 -17.02 -13.52
C SER A 553 8.03 -15.86 -13.04
N ILE A 554 8.98 -15.41 -13.87
CA ILE A 554 9.84 -14.25 -13.62
C ILE A 554 9.02 -12.95 -13.64
N ASN A 555 8.07 -12.81 -14.57
CA ASN A 555 7.21 -11.63 -14.67
C ASN A 555 6.36 -11.41 -13.40
N HIS A 556 6.00 -12.49 -12.71
CA HIS A 556 5.19 -12.49 -11.49
C HIS A 556 5.96 -12.98 -10.26
N GLY A 557 7.30 -13.02 -10.32
CA GLY A 557 8.13 -13.69 -9.32
C GLY A 557 8.00 -13.12 -7.91
N GLU A 558 7.70 -11.82 -7.79
CA GLU A 558 7.43 -11.15 -6.50
C GLU A 558 6.24 -11.77 -5.75
N MET A 559 5.30 -12.45 -6.44
CA MET A 559 4.16 -13.12 -5.79
C MET A 559 4.56 -14.30 -4.91
N ASP A 560 5.66 -14.98 -5.27
CA ASP A 560 6.09 -16.25 -4.68
C ASP A 560 7.54 -16.21 -4.19
N ASP A 561 8.07 -14.99 -3.96
CA ASP A 561 9.47 -14.78 -3.57
C ASP A 561 10.46 -15.52 -4.51
N PHE A 562 10.14 -15.49 -5.81
CA PHE A 562 10.88 -16.16 -6.88
C PHE A 562 11.08 -17.67 -6.69
N SER A 563 10.29 -18.33 -5.84
CA SER A 563 10.39 -19.79 -5.62
C SER A 563 10.08 -20.61 -6.87
N VAL A 564 9.08 -20.22 -7.66
CA VAL A 564 8.72 -20.90 -8.92
C VAL A 564 9.85 -20.82 -9.97
N PRO A 565 10.43 -19.65 -10.28
CA PRO A 565 11.64 -19.57 -11.10
C PRO A 565 12.76 -20.48 -10.61
N ARG A 566 13.05 -20.50 -9.30
CA ARG A 566 14.10 -21.36 -8.71
C ARG A 566 13.83 -22.84 -8.92
N MET A 567 12.58 -23.29 -8.77
CA MET A 567 12.19 -24.68 -9.06
C MET A 567 12.49 -25.06 -10.53
N ILE A 568 12.11 -24.20 -11.48
CA ILE A 568 12.32 -24.43 -12.90
C ILE A 568 13.82 -24.46 -13.23
N LEU A 569 14.60 -23.49 -12.73
CA LEU A 569 16.05 -23.39 -12.95
C LEU A 569 16.82 -24.56 -12.34
N SER A 570 16.30 -25.15 -11.26
CA SER A 570 16.84 -26.35 -10.62
C SER A 570 16.42 -27.66 -11.32
N GLY A 571 15.67 -27.56 -12.42
CA GLY A 571 15.26 -28.71 -13.22
C GLY A 571 14.07 -29.51 -12.67
N ILE A 572 13.31 -28.96 -11.73
CA ILE A 572 12.06 -29.59 -11.30
C ILE A 572 11.12 -29.73 -12.52
N PRO A 573 10.54 -30.93 -12.78
CA PRO A 573 9.62 -31.13 -13.88
C PRO A 573 8.38 -30.23 -13.81
N LEU A 574 7.92 -29.69 -14.94
CA LEU A 574 6.76 -28.78 -14.99
C LEU A 574 5.43 -29.45 -14.58
N ASP A 575 5.37 -30.78 -14.68
CA ASP A 575 4.24 -31.61 -14.23
C ASP A 575 4.31 -31.96 -12.73
N GLU A 576 5.31 -31.45 -11.99
CA GLU A 576 5.30 -31.46 -10.54
C GLU A 576 4.04 -30.72 -10.04
N SER A 577 3.26 -31.38 -9.18
CA SER A 577 1.91 -30.96 -8.82
C SER A 577 1.82 -29.54 -8.23
N TYR A 578 2.77 -29.15 -7.38
CA TYR A 578 2.79 -27.81 -6.81
C TYR A 578 3.23 -26.76 -7.84
N LEU A 579 4.30 -27.03 -8.58
CA LEU A 579 4.79 -26.17 -9.65
C LEU A 579 3.68 -25.90 -10.67
N GLN A 580 3.02 -26.94 -11.17
CA GLN A 580 1.91 -26.82 -12.10
C GLN A 580 0.76 -25.99 -11.53
N HIS A 581 0.40 -26.21 -10.26
CA HIS A 581 -0.62 -25.41 -9.59
C HIS A 581 -0.23 -23.92 -9.54
N ARG A 582 1.01 -23.59 -9.15
CA ARG A 582 1.49 -22.20 -9.12
C ARG A 582 1.54 -21.58 -10.51
N LEU A 583 2.04 -22.31 -11.49
CA LEU A 583 2.05 -21.88 -12.89
C LEU A 583 0.64 -21.55 -13.39
N SER A 584 -0.40 -22.30 -12.98
CA SER A 584 -1.80 -21.96 -13.30
C SER A 584 -2.27 -20.62 -12.72
N ILE A 585 -1.79 -20.25 -11.53
CA ILE A 585 -2.10 -18.96 -10.89
C ILE A 585 -1.35 -17.83 -11.62
N LEU A 586 -0.07 -18.02 -11.88
CA LEU A 586 0.76 -17.03 -12.58
C LEU A 586 0.26 -16.78 -14.01
N MET A 587 -0.19 -17.82 -14.69
CA MET A 587 -0.85 -17.72 -16.00
C MET A 587 -2.16 -16.89 -15.93
N LYS A 588 -2.98 -17.09 -14.88
CA LYS A 588 -4.22 -16.30 -14.68
C LYS A 588 -3.90 -14.83 -14.44
N GLU A 589 -2.87 -14.52 -13.66
CA GLU A 589 -2.43 -13.14 -13.43
C GLU A 589 -1.79 -12.52 -14.69
N GLU A 590 -1.01 -13.29 -15.47
CA GLU A 590 -0.48 -12.84 -16.76
C GLU A 590 -1.63 -12.48 -17.73
N LYS A 591 -2.62 -13.36 -17.88
CA LYS A 591 -3.81 -13.08 -18.68
C LYS A 591 -4.52 -11.80 -18.23
N LYS A 592 -4.73 -11.62 -16.93
CA LYS A 592 -5.36 -10.42 -16.37
C LYS A 592 -4.53 -9.16 -16.65
N SER A 593 -3.20 -9.26 -16.56
CA SER A 593 -2.26 -8.20 -16.91
C SER A 593 -2.41 -7.81 -18.38
N LEU A 594 -2.39 -8.79 -19.29
CA LEU A 594 -2.55 -8.60 -20.74
C LEU A 594 -3.91 -7.98 -21.10
N LYS A 595 -5.02 -8.43 -20.49
CA LYS A 595 -6.34 -7.80 -20.64
C LYS A 595 -6.33 -6.32 -20.28
N GLY A 596 -5.54 -5.94 -19.27
CA GLY A 596 -5.34 -4.56 -18.84
C GLY A 596 -4.43 -3.72 -19.74
N GLY A 597 -3.95 -4.27 -20.86
CA GLY A 597 -3.04 -3.60 -21.79
C GLY A 597 -1.58 -3.56 -21.31
N LYS A 598 -1.17 -4.46 -20.41
CA LYS A 598 0.22 -4.57 -19.94
C LYS A 598 1.06 -5.38 -20.92
N LEU A 599 1.46 -4.74 -22.02
CA LEU A 599 2.31 -5.34 -23.03
C LEU A 599 3.78 -4.99 -22.77
N HIS A 600 4.64 -6.01 -22.68
CA HIS A 600 6.09 -5.81 -22.52
C HIS A 600 6.70 -5.39 -23.86
N VAL A 601 7.44 -4.29 -23.87
CA VAL A 601 8.11 -3.79 -25.06
C VAL A 601 9.62 -3.77 -24.82
N PRO A 602 10.43 -4.50 -25.61
CA PRO A 602 11.88 -4.42 -25.55
C PRO A 602 12.38 -3.00 -25.81
N GLU A 603 13.59 -2.68 -25.32
CA GLU A 603 14.20 -1.35 -25.48
C GLU A 603 13.36 -0.19 -24.89
N CYS A 604 12.57 -0.49 -23.86
CA CYS A 604 11.82 0.49 -23.09
C CYS A 604 12.21 0.47 -21.61
N TYR A 605 12.33 1.66 -21.01
CA TYR A 605 12.83 1.83 -19.65
C TYR A 605 12.01 2.88 -18.90
N TYR A 606 11.83 2.72 -17.59
CA TYR A 606 11.42 3.82 -16.72
C TYR A 606 12.62 4.36 -15.96
N LEU A 607 12.94 5.64 -16.16
CA LEU A 607 14.10 6.32 -15.58
C LEU A 607 13.66 7.56 -14.82
N MET A 608 14.33 7.86 -13.70
CA MET A 608 14.10 9.10 -12.98
C MET A 608 14.63 10.28 -13.79
N GLY A 609 13.87 11.38 -13.85
CA GLY A 609 14.27 12.58 -14.57
C GLY A 609 15.07 13.58 -13.71
N THR A 610 16.04 14.25 -14.33
CA THR A 610 16.72 15.43 -13.80
C THR A 610 17.16 16.36 -14.94
N VAL A 611 17.81 17.47 -14.64
CA VAL A 611 18.34 18.41 -15.63
C VAL A 611 19.82 18.21 -15.90
N ASP A 612 20.27 18.56 -17.10
CA ASP A 612 21.69 18.62 -17.46
C ASP A 612 22.40 19.78 -16.73
N PRO A 613 23.32 19.50 -15.78
CA PRO A 613 24.09 20.54 -15.10
C PRO A 613 25.15 21.22 -15.97
N THR A 614 25.43 20.68 -17.16
CA THR A 614 26.45 21.21 -18.08
C THR A 614 25.90 22.31 -18.99
N GLY A 615 24.59 22.32 -19.23
CA GLY A 615 23.91 23.23 -20.16
C GLY A 615 24.24 22.97 -21.63
N LEU A 616 24.78 21.80 -21.96
CA LEU A 616 25.23 21.47 -23.31
C LEU A 616 24.11 20.89 -24.18
N LEU A 617 23.13 20.21 -23.59
CA LEU A 617 21.99 19.68 -24.35
C LEU A 617 21.19 20.82 -25.02
N GLU A 618 20.82 20.63 -26.29
CA GLU A 618 19.87 21.49 -26.99
C GLU A 618 18.41 21.18 -26.60
N SER A 619 17.46 22.06 -26.97
CA SER A 619 16.06 21.97 -26.51
C SER A 619 15.33 20.67 -26.89
N ASP A 620 15.78 19.97 -27.93
CA ASP A 620 15.24 18.69 -28.41
C ASP A 620 16.14 17.48 -28.03
N GLU A 621 17.19 17.72 -27.24
CA GLU A 621 18.14 16.69 -26.83
C GLU A 621 17.97 16.28 -25.37
N VAL A 622 18.24 15.00 -25.09
CA VAL A 622 18.30 14.41 -23.75
C VAL A 622 19.58 13.60 -23.61
N CYS A 623 20.08 13.43 -22.39
CA CYS A 623 21.10 12.42 -22.12
C CYS A 623 20.48 11.29 -21.30
N VAL A 624 20.57 10.05 -21.79
CA VAL A 624 19.99 8.88 -21.12
C VAL A 624 21.11 7.93 -20.73
N ILE A 625 21.17 7.57 -19.45
CA ILE A 625 22.23 6.71 -18.89
C ILE A 625 21.63 5.39 -18.44
N LEU A 626 22.07 4.29 -19.04
CA LEU A 626 21.71 2.92 -18.70
C LEU A 626 22.92 2.18 -18.11
N ASP A 627 22.87 0.85 -18.05
CA ASP A 627 23.95 0.06 -17.46
C ASP A 627 25.26 0.16 -18.24
N ASN A 628 25.20 0.14 -19.57
CA ASN A 628 26.37 0.29 -20.43
C ASN A 628 26.78 1.75 -20.67
N GLY A 629 26.28 2.68 -19.87
CA GLY A 629 26.56 4.12 -19.97
C GLY A 629 25.53 4.89 -20.77
N GLN A 630 25.96 6.02 -21.33
CA GLN A 630 25.12 6.94 -22.09
C GLN A 630 24.73 6.34 -23.45
N ILE A 631 23.48 6.52 -23.86
CA ILE A 631 22.98 6.05 -25.16
C ILE A 631 22.89 7.21 -26.17
N SER A 632 22.78 6.88 -27.46
CA SER A 632 22.61 7.87 -28.54
C SER A 632 21.56 7.44 -29.55
N GLY A 633 20.97 8.41 -30.26
CA GLY A 633 19.95 8.19 -31.29
C GLY A 633 18.59 8.76 -30.91
N LYS A 634 17.56 8.55 -31.73
CA LYS A 634 16.21 9.03 -31.43
C LYS A 634 15.58 8.19 -30.31
N VAL A 635 14.79 8.83 -29.45
CA VAL A 635 14.04 8.19 -28.36
C VAL A 635 12.64 8.77 -28.27
N LEU A 636 11.68 7.96 -27.85
CA LEU A 636 10.39 8.44 -27.36
C LEU A 636 10.48 8.65 -25.85
N VAL A 637 9.90 9.73 -25.34
CA VAL A 637 9.83 10.02 -23.90
C VAL A 637 8.40 10.36 -23.50
N TYR A 638 7.92 9.75 -22.41
CA TYR A 638 6.55 9.90 -21.90
C TYR A 638 6.54 9.79 -20.36
N ARG A 639 5.61 10.48 -19.69
CA ARG A 639 5.36 10.31 -18.24
C ARG A 639 4.00 9.68 -18.02
N ASN A 640 3.93 8.57 -17.30
CA ASN A 640 2.68 7.87 -17.04
C ASN A 640 2.06 8.31 -15.69
N PRO A 641 0.75 8.65 -15.62
CA PRO A 641 -0.22 8.77 -16.71
C PRO A 641 -0.28 10.18 -17.31
N GLY A 642 0.11 10.33 -18.57
CA GLY A 642 -0.25 11.45 -19.45
C GLY A 642 -1.42 11.06 -20.36
N LEU A 643 -2.31 12.02 -20.64
CA LEU A 643 -3.54 11.84 -21.43
C LEU A 643 -3.58 12.69 -22.70
N HIS A 644 -2.72 13.68 -22.85
CA HIS A 644 -2.68 14.52 -24.05
C HIS A 644 -1.90 13.85 -25.17
N PHE A 645 -2.33 14.07 -26.41
CA PHE A 645 -1.69 13.53 -27.61
C PHE A 645 -0.22 13.94 -27.74
N GLY A 646 0.11 15.13 -27.24
CA GLY A 646 1.45 15.69 -27.19
C GLY A 646 2.28 15.30 -25.98
N ASP A 647 1.82 14.44 -25.07
CA ASP A 647 2.63 14.02 -23.90
C ASP A 647 3.73 13.01 -24.27
N ILE A 648 3.74 12.51 -25.51
CA ILE A 648 4.80 11.64 -26.01
C ILE A 648 5.68 12.48 -26.93
N HIS A 649 6.93 12.65 -26.54
CA HIS A 649 7.91 13.43 -27.29
C HIS A 649 8.85 12.50 -28.05
N VAL A 650 9.24 12.89 -29.27
CA VAL A 650 10.40 12.32 -29.97
C VAL A 650 11.57 13.25 -29.73
N LEU A 651 12.60 12.76 -29.05
CA LEU A 651 13.80 13.52 -28.67
C LEU A 651 15.05 12.81 -29.18
N LYS A 652 16.19 13.51 -29.14
CA LYS A 652 17.49 12.95 -29.49
C LYS A 652 18.30 12.64 -28.22
N ALA A 653 18.58 11.37 -27.97
CA ALA A 653 19.58 10.97 -27.01
C ALA A 653 20.98 11.36 -27.52
N THR A 654 21.68 12.20 -26.77
CA THR A 654 23.00 12.75 -27.11
C THR A 654 23.99 12.43 -25.99
N TYR A 655 25.16 11.95 -26.39
CA TYR A 655 26.28 11.71 -25.48
C TYR A 655 26.91 13.05 -25.04
N VAL A 656 27.01 13.27 -23.74
CA VAL A 656 27.59 14.48 -23.13
C VAL A 656 28.79 14.10 -22.27
N LYS A 657 29.99 14.21 -22.85
CA LYS A 657 31.26 13.89 -22.17
C LYS A 657 31.44 14.68 -20.86
N ALA A 658 31.00 15.94 -20.85
CA ALA A 658 31.16 16.80 -19.69
C ALA A 658 30.41 16.30 -18.44
N LEU A 659 29.35 15.50 -18.60
CA LEU A 659 28.61 14.91 -17.47
C LEU A 659 29.49 13.98 -16.62
N GLU A 660 30.44 13.26 -17.22
CA GLU A 660 31.32 12.33 -16.49
C GLU A 660 32.08 13.03 -15.36
N SER A 661 32.41 14.31 -15.54
CA SER A 661 33.05 15.14 -14.51
C SER A 661 32.14 15.50 -13.33
N PHE A 662 30.81 15.39 -13.48
CA PHE A 662 29.82 15.62 -12.43
C PHE A 662 29.41 14.32 -11.75
N ILE A 663 29.12 13.27 -12.52
CA ILE A 663 28.46 12.05 -11.99
C ILE A 663 29.38 10.83 -11.93
N GLY A 664 30.58 10.88 -12.53
CA GLY A 664 31.45 9.71 -12.67
C GLY A 664 30.74 8.59 -13.43
N ASN A 665 30.70 7.40 -12.81
CA ASN A 665 30.08 6.19 -13.37
C ASN A 665 28.65 5.95 -12.88
N ALA A 666 28.05 6.87 -12.11
CA ALA A 666 26.70 6.69 -11.59
C ALA A 666 25.70 6.53 -12.76
N LYS A 667 24.69 5.67 -12.59
CA LYS A 667 23.83 5.20 -13.69
C LYS A 667 22.33 5.41 -13.43
N PHE A 668 21.53 5.17 -14.48
CA PHE A 668 20.07 5.01 -14.45
C PHE A 668 19.25 6.31 -14.25
N ALA A 669 19.44 7.28 -15.14
CA ALA A 669 18.54 8.43 -15.24
C ALA A 669 18.45 8.99 -16.67
N ILE A 670 17.51 9.92 -16.84
CA ILE A 670 17.40 10.78 -18.02
C ILE A 670 17.63 12.25 -17.60
N PHE A 671 18.48 12.93 -18.37
CA PHE A 671 18.82 14.34 -18.22
C PHE A 671 18.13 15.15 -19.30
N PHE A 672 17.40 16.18 -18.88
CA PHE A 672 16.68 17.11 -19.73
C PHE A 672 17.46 18.42 -19.92
N PRO A 673 17.27 19.13 -21.03
CA PRO A 673 17.96 20.37 -21.31
C PRO A 673 17.42 21.53 -20.47
N CYS A 674 18.31 22.49 -20.18
CA CYS A 674 17.96 23.76 -19.58
C CYS A 674 17.79 24.87 -20.64
N LYS A 675 17.20 24.53 -21.80
CA LYS A 675 17.01 25.44 -22.94
C LYS A 675 15.58 25.37 -23.44
N GLY A 676 15.05 26.52 -23.87
CA GLY A 676 13.72 26.65 -24.44
C GLY A 676 12.74 27.43 -23.57
N PRO A 677 11.56 27.77 -24.11
CA PRO A 677 10.57 28.61 -23.42
C PRO A 677 9.81 27.88 -22.31
N ARG A 678 9.94 26.55 -22.25
CA ARG A 678 9.28 25.67 -21.28
C ARG A 678 10.17 24.43 -21.07
N SER A 679 10.12 23.86 -19.87
CA SER A 679 10.88 22.65 -19.57
C SER A 679 10.22 21.44 -20.21
N LEU A 680 11.02 20.50 -20.74
CA LEU A 680 10.51 19.24 -21.27
C LEU A 680 9.78 18.41 -20.20
N GLY A 681 10.17 18.55 -18.92
CA GLY A 681 9.45 17.93 -17.81
C GLY A 681 7.99 18.39 -17.76
N ASP A 682 7.76 19.70 -17.83
CA ASP A 682 6.41 20.32 -17.79
C ASP A 682 5.62 20.03 -19.08
N GLU A 683 6.27 20.01 -20.25
CA GLU A 683 5.62 19.63 -21.52
C GLU A 683 5.08 18.19 -21.49
N ILE A 684 5.80 17.28 -20.82
CA ILE A 684 5.44 15.86 -20.74
C ILE A 684 4.50 15.64 -19.55
N ALA A 685 3.19 15.81 -19.82
CA ALA A 685 2.11 15.62 -18.87
C ALA A 685 2.17 16.50 -17.61
N GLY A 686 2.83 17.67 -17.64
CA GLY A 686 2.97 18.55 -16.47
C GLY A 686 3.91 17.98 -15.40
N GLY A 687 5.01 17.35 -15.82
CA GLY A 687 6.00 16.76 -14.93
C GLY A 687 6.99 17.75 -14.32
N ASP A 688 7.69 17.26 -13.29
CA ASP A 688 8.77 17.95 -12.60
C ASP A 688 9.92 16.97 -12.32
N PHE A 689 10.96 17.42 -11.62
CA PHE A 689 12.13 16.60 -11.28
C PHE A 689 12.18 16.25 -9.78
N ASP A 690 11.02 16.20 -9.10
CA ASP A 690 10.92 15.87 -7.67
C ASP A 690 10.86 14.35 -7.37
N GLY A 691 11.00 13.55 -8.42
CA GLY A 691 11.06 12.09 -8.43
C GLY A 691 10.23 11.43 -9.52
N ASP A 692 9.80 12.19 -10.55
CA ASP A 692 9.07 11.66 -11.69
C ASP A 692 9.87 10.63 -12.48
N MET A 693 9.16 9.62 -12.97
CA MET A 693 9.70 8.54 -13.79
C MET A 693 9.20 8.68 -15.22
N TYR A 694 10.14 8.67 -16.16
CA TYR A 694 9.88 8.81 -17.59
C TYR A 694 10.07 7.47 -18.27
N TRP A 695 9.05 7.06 -19.03
CA TRP A 695 9.13 5.99 -20.01
C TRP A 695 9.98 6.49 -21.19
N VAL A 696 11.09 5.80 -21.46
CA VAL A 696 12.00 6.08 -22.56
C VAL A 696 12.03 4.86 -23.47
N SER A 697 11.81 5.03 -24.76
CA SER A 697 11.86 3.96 -25.75
C SER A 697 12.81 4.24 -26.89
N ARG A 698 13.69 3.27 -27.18
CA ARG A 698 14.53 3.21 -28.39
C ARG A 698 13.97 2.26 -29.43
N ASN A 699 12.75 1.77 -29.25
CA ASN A 699 12.20 0.76 -30.13
C ASN A 699 12.05 1.32 -31.56
N PRO A 700 12.69 0.70 -32.58
CA PRO A 700 12.73 1.26 -33.92
C PRO A 700 11.35 1.33 -34.58
N GLN A 701 10.47 0.35 -34.34
CA GLN A 701 9.12 0.34 -34.91
C GLN A 701 8.24 1.46 -34.33
N LEU A 702 8.38 1.73 -33.03
CA LEU A 702 7.69 2.86 -32.41
C LEU A 702 8.21 4.20 -32.96
N LEU A 703 9.53 4.33 -33.12
CA LEU A 703 10.16 5.54 -33.67
C LEU A 703 9.83 5.78 -35.16
N GLU A 704 9.63 4.70 -35.91
CA GLU A 704 9.27 4.75 -37.33
C GLU A 704 7.83 5.21 -37.52
N HIS A 705 6.89 4.66 -36.73
CA HIS A 705 5.46 4.86 -36.97
C HIS A 705 4.85 6.01 -36.18
N PHE A 706 5.40 6.36 -35.02
CA PHE A 706 4.79 7.36 -34.14
C PHE A 706 4.93 8.78 -34.71
N LYS A 707 3.81 9.50 -34.77
CA LYS A 707 3.69 10.89 -35.22
C LYS A 707 3.45 11.79 -34.02
N VAL A 708 4.33 12.77 -33.86
CA VAL A 708 4.29 13.74 -32.76
C VAL A 708 3.09 14.68 -32.90
N SER A 709 2.51 15.06 -31.77
CA SER A 709 1.50 16.12 -31.65
C SER A 709 2.06 17.26 -30.82
N GLU A 710 1.48 18.46 -30.98
CA GLU A 710 1.87 19.61 -30.16
C GLU A 710 1.65 19.34 -28.66
N PRO A 711 2.61 19.72 -27.79
CA PRO A 711 2.48 19.54 -26.35
C PRO A 711 1.23 20.22 -25.78
N TRP A 712 0.70 19.66 -24.69
CA TRP A 712 -0.43 20.27 -24.00
C TRP A 712 -0.06 21.66 -23.49
N THR A 713 -0.91 22.66 -23.69
CA THR A 713 -0.74 23.98 -23.07
C THR A 713 -1.94 24.28 -22.16
N PRO A 714 -1.72 24.75 -20.92
CA PRO A 714 -2.82 25.04 -20.02
C PRO A 714 -3.79 26.07 -20.62
N SER A 715 -5.06 25.67 -20.77
CA SER A 715 -6.11 26.56 -21.25
C SER A 715 -6.64 27.44 -20.11
N TYR A 716 -6.03 28.61 -19.92
CA TYR A 716 -6.39 29.56 -18.85
C TYR A 716 -7.81 30.17 -18.98
N SER A 717 -8.56 29.82 -20.02
CA SER A 717 -9.88 30.37 -20.34
C SER A 717 -11.05 29.54 -19.82
N VAL A 718 -10.89 28.25 -19.52
CA VAL A 718 -12.04 27.34 -19.26
C VAL A 718 -12.55 27.39 -17.81
N HIS A 719 -11.70 27.81 -16.86
CA HIS A 719 -12.08 27.94 -15.45
C HIS A 719 -11.71 29.31 -14.87
N LYS A 720 -12.13 30.39 -15.53
CA LYS A 720 -12.51 31.62 -14.80
C LYS A 720 -13.80 31.31 -14.04
N VAL A 721 -13.69 30.59 -12.91
CA VAL A 721 -14.69 30.78 -11.85
C VAL A 721 -14.66 32.29 -11.56
N PRO A 722 -15.82 32.98 -11.52
CA PRO A 722 -15.85 34.42 -11.27
C PRO A 722 -15.02 34.76 -10.04
N ASN A 723 -14.43 35.95 -10.02
CA ASN A 723 -13.64 36.58 -8.93
C ASN A 723 -14.37 36.68 -7.56
N ASN A 724 -15.33 35.81 -7.27
CA ASN A 724 -15.90 35.55 -5.95
C ASN A 724 -15.17 34.40 -5.23
N ALA A 725 -13.93 34.09 -5.60
CA ALA A 725 -13.09 33.23 -4.76
C ALA A 725 -12.89 33.94 -3.43
N ILE A 726 -13.61 33.49 -2.40
CA ILE A 726 -13.41 33.90 -1.01
C ILE A 726 -11.89 33.83 -0.76
N PRO A 727 -11.24 34.91 -0.28
CA PRO A 727 -9.82 34.87 0.03
C PRO A 727 -9.54 33.66 0.94
N LEU A 728 -8.71 32.74 0.47
CA LEU A 728 -8.26 31.60 1.27
C LEU A 728 -7.51 32.18 2.46
N LYS A 729 -8.10 32.04 3.66
CA LYS A 729 -7.48 32.53 4.89
C LYS A 729 -6.19 31.75 5.17
N LYS A 730 -5.14 32.48 5.56
CA LYS A 730 -3.88 31.88 5.99
C LYS A 730 -4.06 31.20 7.35
N PRO A 731 -3.29 30.16 7.68
CA PRO A 731 -3.33 29.55 9.01
C PRO A 731 -3.12 30.56 10.16
N THR A 732 -2.28 31.58 9.95
CA THR A 732 -2.04 32.66 10.92
C THR A 732 -3.21 33.61 11.17
N GLU A 733 -4.24 33.57 10.33
CA GLU A 733 -5.44 34.43 10.47
C GLU A 733 -6.52 33.80 11.34
N PHE A 734 -6.31 32.55 11.79
CA PHE A 734 -7.19 31.84 12.71
C PHE A 734 -6.62 31.88 14.13
N SER A 735 -7.50 31.90 15.13
CA SER A 735 -7.08 31.50 16.48
C SER A 735 -6.66 30.02 16.49
N SER A 736 -5.88 29.61 17.49
CA SER A 736 -5.43 28.21 17.61
C SER A 736 -6.60 27.22 17.59
N MET A 737 -7.71 27.52 18.27
CA MET A 737 -8.89 26.64 18.30
C MET A 737 -9.63 26.59 16.96
N GLU A 738 -9.79 27.73 16.28
CA GLU A 738 -10.45 27.77 14.97
C GLU A 738 -9.63 27.04 13.91
N LEU A 739 -8.29 27.13 13.96
CA LEU A 739 -7.41 26.42 13.04
C LEU A 739 -7.58 24.90 13.16
N GLU A 740 -7.60 24.35 14.38
CA GLU A 740 -7.80 22.90 14.56
C GLU A 740 -9.18 22.43 14.05
N GLN A 741 -10.22 23.25 14.24
CA GLN A 741 -11.56 22.95 13.72
C GLN A 741 -11.57 22.92 12.19
N GLU A 742 -10.96 23.91 11.53
CA GLU A 742 -10.90 23.97 10.07
C GLU A 742 -10.03 22.84 9.49
N LEU A 743 -8.92 22.48 10.14
CA LEU A 743 -8.08 21.36 9.72
C LEU A 743 -8.83 20.01 9.84
N PHE A 744 -9.60 19.81 10.91
CA PHE A 744 -10.39 18.59 11.08
C PHE A 744 -11.61 18.55 10.14
N LYS A 745 -12.25 19.69 9.89
CA LYS A 745 -13.30 19.82 8.88
C LYS A 745 -12.79 19.47 7.47
N LEU A 746 -11.57 19.89 7.14
CA LEU A 746 -10.90 19.51 5.90
C LEU A 746 -10.61 18.00 5.82
N PHE A 747 -10.26 17.36 6.94
CA PHE A 747 -10.16 15.90 7.01
C PHE A 747 -11.51 15.24 6.69
N LEU A 748 -12.58 15.66 7.36
CA LEU A 748 -13.92 15.10 7.17
C LEU A 748 -14.41 15.25 5.72
N SER A 749 -14.23 16.43 5.11
CA SER A 749 -14.62 16.63 3.71
C SER A 749 -13.80 15.77 2.75
N THR A 750 -12.48 15.69 2.94
CA THR A 750 -11.61 14.84 2.10
C THR A 750 -11.98 13.36 2.21
N ARG A 751 -12.36 12.92 3.41
CA ARG A 751 -12.69 11.54 3.75
C ARG A 751 -14.07 11.11 3.28
N PHE A 752 -15.08 11.94 3.52
CA PHE A 752 -16.50 11.57 3.35
C PHE A 752 -17.14 12.21 2.12
N GLN A 753 -16.49 13.21 1.51
CA GLN A 753 -16.92 13.85 0.27
C GLN A 753 -15.75 13.94 -0.73
N PRO A 754 -15.05 12.82 -1.03
CA PRO A 754 -13.89 12.85 -1.90
C PRO A 754 -14.25 13.32 -3.31
N SER A 755 -13.37 14.09 -3.94
CA SER A 755 -13.48 14.39 -5.36
C SER A 755 -13.09 13.15 -6.18
N TYR A 756 -13.94 12.80 -7.14
CA TYR A 756 -13.67 11.74 -8.10
C TYR A 756 -13.24 12.28 -9.47
N ALA A 757 -12.97 13.59 -9.58
CA ALA A 757 -12.73 14.26 -10.86
C ALA A 757 -11.58 13.63 -11.67
N VAL A 758 -10.43 13.35 -11.05
CA VAL A 758 -9.29 12.69 -11.74
C VAL A 758 -9.70 11.35 -12.35
N GLY A 759 -10.43 10.52 -11.58
CA GLY A 759 -10.86 9.19 -12.04
C GLY A 759 -11.94 9.26 -13.11
N VAL A 760 -12.96 10.10 -12.89
CA VAL A 760 -14.06 10.29 -13.83
C VAL A 760 -13.57 10.90 -15.14
N ALA A 761 -12.66 11.89 -15.08
CA ALA A 761 -12.07 12.50 -16.26
C ALA A 761 -11.23 11.48 -17.04
N ALA A 762 -10.37 10.70 -16.37
CA ALA A 762 -9.55 9.70 -17.03
C ALA A 762 -10.36 8.54 -17.63
N ASP A 763 -11.43 8.08 -16.96
CA ASP A 763 -12.30 7.02 -17.48
C ASP A 763 -13.15 7.54 -18.66
N SER A 764 -13.68 8.76 -18.56
CA SER A 764 -14.44 9.38 -19.67
C SER A 764 -13.52 9.67 -20.86
N TRP A 765 -12.30 10.14 -20.59
CA TRP A 765 -11.27 10.34 -21.60
C TRP A 765 -10.98 9.04 -22.34
N LEU A 766 -10.81 7.93 -21.62
CA LEU A 766 -10.49 6.65 -22.24
C LEU A 766 -11.63 6.14 -23.12
N ALA A 767 -12.88 6.28 -22.66
CA ALA A 767 -14.05 5.90 -23.46
C ALA A 767 -14.20 6.75 -24.73
N LEU A 768 -13.99 8.07 -24.64
CA LEU A 768 -14.04 8.96 -25.80
C LEU A 768 -12.84 8.77 -26.74
N MET A 769 -11.66 8.52 -26.19
CA MET A 769 -10.45 8.21 -26.95
C MET A 769 -10.63 6.91 -27.75
N ASP A 770 -11.20 5.90 -27.12
CA ASP A 770 -11.58 4.66 -27.80
C ASP A 770 -12.55 4.91 -28.95
N ARG A 771 -13.60 5.70 -28.69
CA ARG A 771 -14.56 6.12 -29.71
C ARG A 771 -13.86 6.85 -30.86
N LEU A 772 -12.93 7.76 -30.58
CA LEU A 772 -12.16 8.49 -31.59
C LEU A 772 -11.36 7.55 -32.49
N LEU A 773 -10.75 6.51 -31.92
CA LEU A 773 -9.94 5.53 -32.64
C LEU A 773 -10.75 4.60 -33.56
N ILE A 774 -12.04 4.39 -33.30
CA ILE A 774 -12.91 3.52 -34.11
C ILE A 774 -13.71 4.26 -35.19
N LEU A 775 -13.84 5.58 -35.10
CA LEU A 775 -14.62 6.36 -36.07
C LEU A 775 -13.96 6.33 -37.46
N GLY A 776 -14.77 6.03 -38.48
CA GLY A 776 -14.37 6.09 -39.89
C GLY A 776 -14.16 7.52 -40.38
N ASP A 777 -13.56 7.69 -41.56
CA ASP A 777 -13.28 9.00 -42.17
C ASP A 777 -14.54 9.74 -42.61
N ASP A 778 -15.63 9.01 -42.83
CA ASP A 778 -16.98 9.52 -43.08
C ASP A 778 -17.61 10.24 -41.88
N CYS A 779 -17.11 10.00 -40.66
CA CYS A 779 -17.65 10.55 -39.42
C CYS A 779 -16.92 11.83 -38.94
N THR A 780 -16.61 12.75 -39.87
CA THR A 780 -15.74 13.92 -39.58
C THR A 780 -16.29 14.84 -38.48
N GLU A 781 -17.59 15.18 -38.52
CA GLU A 781 -18.20 16.06 -37.50
C GLU A 781 -18.17 15.44 -36.10
N GLU A 782 -18.44 14.13 -36.00
CA GLU A 782 -18.38 13.41 -34.72
C GLU A 782 -16.94 13.37 -34.20
N LYS A 783 -15.95 13.10 -35.07
CA LYS A 783 -14.52 13.11 -34.69
C LYS A 783 -14.10 14.46 -34.10
N VAL A 784 -14.51 15.57 -34.73
CA VAL A 784 -14.21 16.92 -34.22
C VAL A 784 -14.81 17.12 -32.84
N ARG A 785 -16.11 16.82 -32.66
CA ARG A 785 -16.80 16.97 -31.38
C ARG A 785 -16.20 16.10 -30.27
N VAL A 786 -15.88 14.85 -30.57
CA VAL A 786 -15.25 13.92 -29.62
C VAL A 786 -13.87 14.43 -29.20
N LYS A 787 -13.08 14.92 -30.17
CA LYS A 787 -11.76 15.49 -29.91
C LYS A 787 -11.82 16.74 -29.02
N GLU A 788 -12.79 17.63 -29.25
CA GLU A 788 -13.02 18.80 -28.38
C GLU A 788 -13.36 18.41 -26.94
N ASN A 789 -14.21 17.40 -26.76
CA ASN A 789 -14.54 16.88 -25.43
C ASN A 789 -13.35 16.22 -24.75
N ILE A 790 -12.52 15.48 -25.50
CA ILE A 790 -11.26 14.91 -25.00
C ILE A 790 -10.33 16.01 -24.48
N LEU A 791 -10.15 17.10 -25.23
CA LEU A 791 -9.29 18.22 -24.82
C LEU A 791 -9.79 18.87 -23.53
N LYS A 792 -11.10 19.12 -23.40
CA LYS A 792 -11.69 19.64 -22.15
C LYS A 792 -11.49 18.69 -20.97
N LEU A 793 -11.61 17.38 -21.20
CA LEU A 793 -11.35 16.37 -20.16
C LEU A 793 -9.88 16.34 -19.74
N ILE A 794 -8.94 16.57 -20.67
CA ILE A 794 -7.51 16.67 -20.38
C ILE A 794 -7.22 17.88 -19.48
N ASP A 795 -7.78 19.06 -19.80
CA ASP A 795 -7.63 20.26 -18.97
C ASP A 795 -8.14 19.99 -17.53
N ILE A 796 -9.35 19.44 -17.41
CA ILE A 796 -9.94 19.09 -16.11
C ILE A 796 -9.09 18.05 -15.38
N TYR A 797 -8.53 17.07 -16.09
CA TYR A 797 -7.69 16.02 -15.52
C TYR A 797 -6.41 16.59 -14.89
N TYR A 798 -5.69 17.44 -15.62
CA TYR A 798 -4.46 18.06 -15.12
C TYR A 798 -4.72 19.05 -14.00
N ASP A 799 -5.78 19.85 -14.08
CA ASP A 799 -6.18 20.71 -12.97
C ASP A 799 -6.56 19.89 -11.72
N ALA A 800 -7.27 18.77 -11.90
CA ALA A 800 -7.69 17.89 -10.80
C ALA A 800 -6.52 17.18 -10.10
N ILE A 801 -5.41 16.90 -10.79
CA ILE A 801 -4.19 16.34 -10.18
C ILE A 801 -3.55 17.35 -9.23
N ASP A 802 -3.56 18.63 -9.59
CA ASP A 802 -2.92 19.69 -8.82
C ASP A 802 -3.82 20.36 -7.78
N ALA A 803 -5.13 20.18 -7.86
CA ALA A 803 -6.12 20.80 -6.97
C ALA A 803 -5.77 20.68 -5.47
N PRO A 804 -5.32 19.51 -4.95
CA PRO A 804 -4.95 19.37 -3.54
C PRO A 804 -3.78 20.27 -3.13
N LYS A 805 -2.90 20.63 -4.07
CA LYS A 805 -1.73 21.51 -3.85
C LYS A 805 -2.04 22.99 -4.12
N LYS A 806 -3.11 23.28 -4.86
CA LYS A 806 -3.57 24.62 -5.26
C LYS A 806 -4.77 25.08 -4.42
N GLY A 807 -4.71 24.89 -3.10
CA GLY A 807 -5.74 25.38 -2.18
C GLY A 807 -6.98 24.51 -2.00
N GLY A 808 -7.00 23.29 -2.56
CA GLY A 808 -8.08 22.32 -2.32
C GLY A 808 -9.36 22.62 -3.08
N GLN A 809 -9.28 23.34 -4.22
CA GLN A 809 -10.44 23.66 -5.03
C GLN A 809 -11.16 22.37 -5.48
N LYS A 810 -12.47 22.30 -5.25
CA LYS A 810 -13.28 21.17 -5.70
C LYS A 810 -13.49 21.27 -7.20
N ILE A 811 -12.77 20.45 -7.95
CA ILE A 811 -12.95 20.30 -9.39
C ILE A 811 -14.02 19.23 -9.61
N GLU A 812 -14.93 19.50 -10.53
CA GLU A 812 -16.00 18.59 -10.95
C GLU A 812 -15.97 18.44 -12.46
N VAL A 813 -16.20 17.21 -12.94
CA VAL A 813 -16.36 16.94 -14.37
C VAL A 813 -17.81 17.28 -14.75
N PRO A 814 -18.05 18.20 -15.70
CA PRO A 814 -19.39 18.51 -16.22
C PRO A 814 -20.10 17.25 -16.72
N ARG A 815 -21.43 17.19 -16.60
CA ARG A 815 -22.21 15.98 -16.93
C ARG A 815 -22.08 15.61 -18.41
N GLU A 816 -22.09 16.61 -19.27
CA GLU A 816 -21.94 16.52 -20.72
C GLU A 816 -20.58 15.98 -21.18
N LEU A 817 -19.56 15.99 -20.33
CA LEU A 817 -18.24 15.40 -20.62
C LEU A 817 -18.09 13.98 -20.06
N LYS A 818 -19.03 13.51 -19.23
CA LYS A 818 -18.97 12.15 -18.68
C LYS A 818 -19.40 11.14 -19.73
N ALA A 819 -18.63 10.08 -19.88
CA ALA A 819 -19.01 8.97 -20.75
C ALA A 819 -20.22 8.22 -20.17
N GLU A 820 -21.26 8.06 -20.99
CA GLU A 820 -22.45 7.26 -20.65
C GLU A 820 -22.32 5.78 -21.07
N LEU A 821 -21.55 5.55 -22.13
CA LEU A 821 -21.24 4.24 -22.70
C LEU A 821 -19.73 4.01 -22.65
N PHE A 822 -19.33 2.82 -22.21
CA PHE A 822 -17.92 2.45 -22.09
C PHE A 822 -17.54 1.32 -23.06
N PRO A 823 -16.30 1.26 -23.55
CA PRO A 823 -15.82 0.08 -24.27
C PRO A 823 -15.91 -1.18 -23.40
N HIS A 824 -16.30 -2.31 -23.98
CA HIS A 824 -16.47 -3.59 -23.29
C HIS A 824 -15.23 -4.05 -22.49
N TYR A 825 -14.00 -3.75 -22.92
CA TYR A 825 -12.78 -4.08 -22.18
C TYR A 825 -12.62 -3.32 -20.85
N MET A 826 -13.43 -2.28 -20.61
CA MET A 826 -13.49 -1.58 -19.33
C MET A 826 -14.42 -2.27 -18.32
N GLU A 827 -15.10 -3.35 -18.71
CA GLU A 827 -15.94 -4.20 -17.84
C GLU A 827 -16.98 -3.40 -17.04
N ARG A 828 -17.69 -2.48 -17.71
CA ARG A 828 -18.80 -1.68 -17.15
C ARG A 828 -20.16 -2.19 -17.64
N ASP A 829 -21.19 -2.03 -16.82
CA ASP A 829 -22.57 -2.49 -17.14
C ASP A 829 -23.09 -1.90 -18.45
N ASN A 830 -22.94 -0.59 -18.64
CA ASN A 830 -23.30 0.11 -19.88
C ASN A 830 -22.10 0.13 -20.83
N SER A 831 -22.00 -0.88 -21.69
CA SER A 831 -20.86 -1.01 -22.62
C SER A 831 -21.22 -1.28 -24.08
N PHE A 832 -20.28 -0.95 -24.97
CA PHE A 832 -20.34 -1.25 -26.40
C PHE A 832 -19.15 -2.12 -26.84
N ASN A 833 -19.35 -2.92 -27.89
CA ASN A 833 -18.26 -3.71 -28.46
C ASN A 833 -17.31 -2.79 -29.25
N SER A 834 -16.04 -2.76 -28.84
CA SER A 834 -15.05 -1.84 -29.40
C SER A 834 -14.11 -2.59 -30.33
N THR A 835 -13.89 -2.04 -31.51
CA THR A 835 -12.94 -2.55 -32.50
C THR A 835 -11.58 -1.84 -32.42
N SER A 836 -11.37 -0.99 -31.41
CA SER A 836 -10.08 -0.35 -31.16
C SER A 836 -9.02 -1.39 -30.79
N ILE A 837 -7.74 -1.00 -30.80
CA ILE A 837 -6.67 -1.92 -30.39
C ILE A 837 -6.85 -2.46 -28.96
N LEU A 838 -7.39 -1.67 -28.02
CA LEU A 838 -7.65 -2.13 -26.66
C LEU A 838 -8.77 -3.18 -26.61
N GLY A 839 -9.82 -2.99 -27.42
CA GLY A 839 -10.88 -3.98 -27.60
C GLY A 839 -10.34 -5.28 -28.21
N LEU A 840 -9.53 -5.17 -29.27
CA LEU A 840 -8.91 -6.33 -29.93
C LEU A 840 -7.99 -7.12 -29.00
N ILE A 841 -7.16 -6.43 -28.19
CA ILE A 841 -6.31 -7.08 -27.19
C ILE A 841 -7.17 -7.86 -26.20
N TYR A 842 -8.19 -7.21 -25.63
CA TYR A 842 -9.07 -7.81 -24.64
C TYR A 842 -9.80 -9.05 -25.19
N ASP A 843 -10.40 -8.93 -26.37
CA ASP A 843 -11.09 -10.03 -27.06
C ASP A 843 -10.15 -11.18 -27.38
N THR A 844 -8.93 -10.89 -27.83
CA THR A 844 -7.94 -11.92 -28.17
C THR A 844 -7.51 -12.70 -26.94
N VAL A 845 -7.25 -12.02 -25.81
CA VAL A 845 -6.93 -12.69 -24.55
C VAL A 845 -8.12 -13.52 -24.02
N ASN A 846 -9.36 -13.06 -24.22
CA ASN A 846 -10.56 -13.79 -23.80
C ASN A 846 -10.83 -15.03 -24.66
N LYS A 847 -10.66 -14.92 -25.98
CA LYS A 847 -10.77 -16.06 -26.91
C LYS A 847 -9.71 -17.11 -26.65
N TYR A 848 -8.60 -16.73 -26.01
CA TYR A 848 -7.51 -17.64 -25.67
C TYR A 848 -7.94 -18.66 -24.61
N GLN A 849 -8.49 -19.78 -25.07
CA GLN A 849 -8.84 -20.92 -24.24
C GLN A 849 -7.59 -21.49 -23.57
N THR A 850 -7.71 -21.78 -22.28
CA THR A 850 -6.68 -22.49 -21.55
C THR A 850 -7.31 -23.75 -21.01
N GLU A 851 -6.83 -24.89 -21.50
CA GLU A 851 -7.06 -26.14 -20.82
C GLU A 851 -6.46 -25.99 -19.42
N ASP A 852 -7.32 -25.98 -18.40
CA ASP A 852 -6.87 -26.02 -17.02
C ASP A 852 -6.29 -27.41 -16.78
N GLN A 853 -4.98 -27.54 -17.02
CA GLN A 853 -4.24 -28.78 -16.81
C GLN A 853 -3.91 -29.02 -15.33
N SER A 854 -4.48 -28.25 -14.39
CA SER A 854 -4.29 -28.53 -12.97
C SER A 854 -4.67 -29.98 -12.68
N MET A 855 -3.66 -30.79 -12.34
CA MET A 855 -3.89 -32.20 -12.07
C MET A 855 -4.89 -32.35 -10.92
N LYS A 856 -5.92 -33.18 -11.13
CA LYS A 856 -6.89 -33.56 -10.10
C LYS A 856 -6.28 -34.48 -9.03
N GLU A 857 -5.07 -34.97 -9.25
CA GLU A 857 -4.32 -35.90 -8.41
C GLU A 857 -2.94 -35.31 -8.10
N VAL A 858 -2.57 -35.27 -6.81
CA VAL A 858 -1.27 -34.74 -6.37
C VAL A 858 -0.27 -35.88 -6.33
N ARG A 859 0.83 -35.75 -7.06
CA ARG A 859 1.86 -36.80 -7.22
C ARG A 859 3.19 -36.37 -6.61
N LYS A 860 3.85 -37.31 -5.94
CA LYS A 860 5.21 -37.15 -5.44
C LYS A 860 6.22 -37.32 -6.58
N LEU A 861 7.33 -36.59 -6.51
CA LEU A 861 8.48 -36.83 -7.38
C LEU A 861 9.15 -38.16 -6.98
N PRO A 862 9.43 -39.08 -7.92
CA PRO A 862 10.03 -40.37 -7.61
C PRO A 862 11.34 -40.26 -6.81
N CYS A 863 12.16 -39.23 -7.08
CA CYS A 863 13.41 -39.00 -6.37
C CYS A 863 13.25 -38.56 -4.90
N PHE A 864 12.06 -38.14 -4.49
CA PHE A 864 11.73 -37.74 -3.11
C PHE A 864 10.80 -38.73 -2.40
N ASP A 865 10.19 -39.66 -3.14
CA ASP A 865 9.41 -40.77 -2.60
C ASP A 865 10.33 -41.95 -2.26
N VAL A 866 11.18 -41.72 -1.26
CA VAL A 866 12.18 -42.70 -0.76
C VAL A 866 11.92 -43.01 0.71
N GLU A 867 12.53 -44.06 1.24
CA GLU A 867 12.41 -44.34 2.67
C GLU A 867 13.07 -43.24 3.51
N VAL A 868 12.33 -42.72 4.49
CA VAL A 868 12.77 -41.63 5.39
C VAL A 868 12.67 -42.14 6.83
N PRO A 869 13.62 -41.81 7.73
CA PRO A 869 13.56 -42.24 9.12
C PRO A 869 12.21 -41.92 9.79
N GLU A 870 11.61 -42.91 10.43
CA GLU A 870 10.27 -42.81 11.02
C GLU A 870 10.18 -41.67 12.06
N ALA A 871 11.24 -41.45 12.83
CA ALA A 871 11.35 -40.33 13.75
C ALA A 871 11.20 -38.96 13.07
N CYS A 872 11.75 -38.78 11.86
CA CYS A 872 11.60 -37.55 11.07
C CYS A 872 10.16 -37.41 10.57
N MET A 873 9.54 -38.50 10.12
CA MET A 873 8.15 -38.52 9.64
C MET A 873 7.17 -38.14 10.77
N GLU A 874 7.30 -38.74 11.95
CA GLU A 874 6.45 -38.42 13.11
C GLU A 874 6.62 -36.97 13.57
N LYS A 875 7.87 -36.50 13.62
CA LYS A 875 8.21 -35.11 13.97
C LYS A 875 7.50 -34.13 13.03
N TRP A 876 7.65 -34.32 11.71
CA TRP A 876 7.10 -33.37 10.74
C TRP A 876 5.61 -33.52 10.49
N LYS A 877 5.01 -34.68 10.77
CA LYS A 877 3.54 -34.83 10.83
C LYS A 877 2.93 -33.92 11.90
N LYS A 878 3.50 -33.94 13.12
CA LYS A 878 3.09 -33.07 14.23
C LYS A 878 3.32 -31.59 13.90
N HIS A 879 4.49 -31.24 13.38
CA HIS A 879 4.79 -29.85 13.02
C HIS A 879 3.94 -29.33 11.87
N TYR A 880 3.62 -30.16 10.86
CA TYR A 880 2.78 -29.72 9.75
C TYR A 880 1.31 -29.51 10.16
N GLU A 881 0.79 -30.34 11.07
CA GLU A 881 -0.52 -30.08 11.68
C GLU A 881 -0.53 -28.78 12.46
N GLN A 882 0.49 -28.53 13.27
CA GLN A 882 0.64 -27.26 13.99
C GLN A 882 0.80 -26.09 13.02
N TYR A 883 1.55 -26.24 11.93
CA TYR A 883 1.74 -25.21 10.92
C TYR A 883 0.40 -24.82 10.29
N ARG A 884 -0.45 -25.80 9.94
CA ARG A 884 -1.77 -25.50 9.37
C ARG A 884 -2.63 -24.69 10.34
N GLN A 885 -2.58 -25.00 11.63
CA GLN A 885 -3.27 -24.23 12.67
C GLN A 885 -2.68 -22.81 12.81
N ASP A 886 -1.35 -22.71 12.90
CA ASP A 886 -0.63 -21.44 13.03
C ASP A 886 -0.88 -20.52 11.83
N MET A 887 -0.78 -21.07 10.61
CA MET A 887 -1.01 -20.34 9.36
C MET A 887 -2.48 -19.95 9.20
N THR A 888 -3.42 -20.82 9.58
CA THR A 888 -4.85 -20.47 9.60
C THR A 888 -5.11 -19.31 10.55
N ALA A 889 -4.53 -19.34 11.75
CA ALA A 889 -4.63 -18.25 12.71
C ALA A 889 -3.98 -16.96 12.18
N ALA A 890 -2.83 -17.07 11.51
CA ALA A 890 -2.13 -15.93 10.91
C ALA A 890 -2.92 -15.28 9.76
N LEU A 891 -3.54 -16.09 8.89
CA LEU A 891 -4.37 -15.62 7.78
C LEU A 891 -5.73 -15.09 8.25
N GLN A 892 -6.17 -15.52 9.44
CA GLN A 892 -7.32 -14.94 10.13
C GLN A 892 -6.97 -13.62 10.82
N ASN A 893 -5.71 -13.21 10.99
CA ASN A 893 -5.43 -11.87 11.52
C ASN A 893 -6.04 -10.80 10.60
N GLY A 894 -6.58 -9.74 11.20
CA GLY A 894 -7.18 -8.62 10.46
C GLY A 894 -6.31 -8.14 9.30
N ARG A 895 -6.95 -7.54 8.28
CA ARG A 895 -6.33 -7.29 6.95
C ARG A 895 -5.02 -6.47 6.99
N GLU A 896 -4.77 -5.72 8.05
CA GLU A 896 -3.49 -5.08 8.38
C GLU A 896 -2.64 -6.04 9.23
N GLY A 897 -1.49 -6.50 8.70
CA GLY A 897 -0.58 -7.40 9.41
C GLY A 897 -0.65 -8.88 9.03
N LYS A 898 -1.57 -9.29 8.15
CA LYS A 898 -1.73 -10.71 7.75
C LYS A 898 -0.51 -11.28 7.04
N ASN A 899 0.16 -10.48 6.21
CA ASN A 899 1.32 -10.93 5.44
C ASN A 899 2.51 -11.10 6.39
N GLU A 900 2.70 -10.13 7.28
CA GLU A 900 3.73 -10.16 8.31
C GLU A 900 3.52 -11.37 9.24
N ALA A 901 2.30 -11.62 9.71
CA ALA A 901 1.99 -12.78 10.54
C ALA A 901 2.25 -14.10 9.80
N ALA A 902 1.92 -14.19 8.51
CA ALA A 902 2.21 -15.38 7.71
C ALA A 902 3.73 -15.60 7.55
N ASP A 903 4.50 -14.53 7.31
CA ASP A 903 5.96 -14.57 7.21
C ASP A 903 6.60 -15.03 8.54
N GLU A 904 6.06 -14.62 9.69
CA GLU A 904 6.52 -15.10 11.01
C GLU A 904 6.29 -16.59 11.20
N VAL A 905 5.13 -17.12 10.75
CA VAL A 905 4.87 -18.56 10.79
C VAL A 905 5.92 -19.29 9.95
N ILE A 906 6.23 -18.80 8.75
CA ILE A 906 7.23 -19.43 7.88
C ILE A 906 8.62 -19.43 8.52
N LYS A 907 9.04 -18.28 9.06
CA LYS A 907 10.30 -18.12 9.78
C LYS A 907 10.42 -19.10 10.95
N LYS A 908 9.35 -19.29 11.73
CA LYS A 908 9.30 -20.29 12.82
C LYS A 908 9.64 -21.69 12.32
N TYR A 909 9.03 -22.14 11.23
CA TYR A 909 9.27 -23.50 10.72
C TYR A 909 10.60 -23.64 9.98
N LYS A 910 11.12 -22.57 9.35
CA LYS A 910 12.52 -22.54 8.86
C LYS A 910 13.53 -22.67 10.00
N MET A 911 13.33 -21.97 11.11
CA MET A 911 14.17 -22.11 12.31
C MET A 911 14.13 -23.53 12.89
N ILE A 912 12.97 -24.21 12.88
CA ILE A 912 12.86 -25.61 13.32
C ILE A 912 13.67 -26.55 12.41
N LEU A 913 13.64 -26.33 11.09
CA LEU A 913 14.35 -27.16 10.12
C LEU A 913 15.85 -26.85 10.06
N TYR A 914 16.25 -25.59 9.90
CA TYR A 914 17.64 -25.21 9.65
C TYR A 914 18.40 -24.77 10.90
N GLY A 915 17.70 -24.42 11.98
CA GLY A 915 18.31 -23.68 13.10
C GLY A 915 18.74 -22.26 12.72
N ALA A 916 18.32 -21.77 11.56
CA ALA A 916 18.67 -20.48 10.98
C ALA A 916 17.48 -19.94 10.15
N ALA A 917 17.56 -18.68 9.73
CA ALA A 917 16.51 -18.05 8.95
C ALA A 917 16.43 -18.66 7.55
N GLU A 918 17.58 -18.99 6.96
CA GLU A 918 17.70 -19.57 5.62
C GLU A 918 18.61 -20.80 5.61
N PHE A 919 18.55 -21.57 4.52
CA PHE A 919 19.31 -22.82 4.35
C PHE A 919 20.82 -22.58 4.27
N GLU A 920 21.24 -21.48 3.63
CA GLU A 920 22.64 -21.10 3.42
C GLU A 920 23.35 -20.76 4.74
N GLU A 921 22.59 -20.36 5.76
CA GLU A 921 23.07 -20.05 7.11
C GLU A 921 23.06 -21.27 8.04
N CYS A 922 22.59 -22.42 7.54
CA CYS A 922 22.41 -23.63 8.34
C CYS A 922 23.76 -24.20 8.80
N LYS A 923 23.89 -24.42 10.12
CA LYS A 923 25.06 -25.08 10.74
C LYS A 923 24.83 -26.55 11.09
N ARG A 924 23.64 -27.08 10.78
CA ARG A 924 23.28 -28.48 11.05
C ARG A 924 23.93 -29.40 10.02
N GLY A 925 24.06 -30.69 10.36
CA GLY A 925 24.53 -31.70 9.41
C GLY A 925 23.61 -31.77 8.19
N ILE A 926 24.17 -31.63 6.99
CA ILE A 926 23.39 -31.49 5.75
C ILE A 926 22.52 -32.73 5.45
N ASP A 927 23.00 -33.93 5.78
CA ASP A 927 22.24 -35.17 5.59
C ASP A 927 21.04 -35.28 6.54
N GLU A 928 21.15 -34.74 7.77
CA GLU A 928 20.00 -34.65 8.69
C GLU A 928 18.94 -33.69 8.13
N VAL A 929 19.38 -32.54 7.62
CA VAL A 929 18.50 -31.54 7.00
C VAL A 929 17.80 -32.13 5.78
N TYR A 930 18.49 -32.90 4.94
CA TYR A 930 17.88 -33.58 3.81
C TYR A 930 16.85 -34.64 4.23
N ASN A 931 17.14 -35.46 5.25
CA ASN A 931 16.19 -36.44 5.76
C ASN A 931 14.92 -35.76 6.31
N GLU A 932 15.07 -34.66 7.04
CA GLU A 932 13.93 -33.86 7.50
C GLU A 932 13.18 -33.17 6.35
N ALA A 933 13.88 -32.64 5.35
CA ALA A 933 13.27 -32.04 4.16
C ALA A 933 12.46 -33.05 3.34
N LEU A 934 12.96 -34.28 3.18
CA LEU A 934 12.22 -35.39 2.56
C LEU A 934 10.99 -35.78 3.39
N ALA A 935 11.10 -35.81 4.73
CA ALA A 935 9.96 -36.05 5.61
C ALA A 935 8.87 -35.00 5.42
N ILE A 936 9.25 -33.71 5.38
CA ILE A 936 8.33 -32.59 5.11
C ILE A 936 7.64 -32.79 3.74
N TYR A 937 8.42 -33.11 2.70
CA TYR A 937 7.90 -33.36 1.36
C TYR A 937 6.84 -34.47 1.36
N GLN A 938 7.13 -35.62 1.98
CA GLN A 938 6.18 -36.73 1.97
C GLN A 938 4.92 -36.44 2.78
N VAL A 939 5.05 -35.96 4.01
CA VAL A 939 3.93 -35.65 4.91
C VAL A 939 2.92 -34.69 4.27
N THR A 940 3.43 -33.67 3.60
CA THR A 940 2.59 -32.65 2.95
C THR A 940 1.97 -33.13 1.65
N TYR A 941 2.71 -33.87 0.80
CA TYR A 941 2.17 -34.40 -0.45
C TYR A 941 1.12 -35.48 -0.19
N ASP A 942 1.31 -36.31 0.83
CA ASP A 942 0.29 -37.29 1.26
C ASP A 942 -0.99 -36.59 1.71
N TYR A 943 -0.85 -35.53 2.50
CA TYR A 943 -1.98 -34.71 2.92
C TYR A 943 -2.65 -33.99 1.75
N ALA A 944 -1.86 -33.39 0.84
CA ALA A 944 -2.35 -32.68 -0.34
C ALA A 944 -3.10 -33.63 -1.29
N ASN A 945 -2.61 -34.84 -1.48
CA ASN A 945 -3.26 -35.88 -2.25
C ASN A 945 -4.58 -36.32 -1.61
N HIS A 946 -4.59 -36.55 -0.29
CA HIS A 946 -5.81 -36.86 0.45
C HIS A 946 -6.89 -35.77 0.33
N ARG A 947 -6.48 -34.49 0.27
CA ARG A 947 -7.38 -33.33 0.11
C ARG A 947 -7.69 -32.99 -1.35
N ARG A 948 -6.99 -33.60 -2.30
CA ARG A 948 -7.02 -33.28 -3.74
C ARG A 948 -6.79 -31.80 -4.02
N ASP A 949 -5.81 -31.22 -3.34
CA ASP A 949 -5.48 -29.80 -3.46
C ASP A 949 -3.97 -29.57 -3.33
N ALA A 950 -3.32 -29.27 -4.46
CA ALA A 950 -1.89 -29.04 -4.55
C ALA A 950 -1.42 -27.81 -3.76
N ASN A 951 -2.32 -26.88 -3.40
CA ASN A 951 -1.96 -25.71 -2.59
C ASN A 951 -1.40 -26.10 -1.21
N TYR A 952 -1.74 -27.29 -0.69
CA TYR A 952 -1.18 -27.80 0.56
C TYR A 952 0.33 -28.15 0.47
N CYS A 953 0.88 -28.28 -0.74
CA CYS A 953 2.31 -28.48 -0.94
C CYS A 953 3.14 -27.19 -0.71
N LEU A 954 2.49 -26.02 -0.63
CA LEU A 954 3.14 -24.72 -0.39
C LEU A 954 4.10 -24.73 0.80
N PHE A 955 3.73 -25.44 1.88
CA PHE A 955 4.56 -25.53 3.08
C PHE A 955 5.96 -26.05 2.78
N VAL A 956 6.06 -27.11 1.97
CA VAL A 956 7.35 -27.72 1.62
C VAL A 956 8.24 -26.72 0.92
N TRP A 957 7.72 -26.10 -0.13
CA TRP A 957 8.52 -25.25 -1.00
C TRP A 957 8.91 -23.94 -0.34
N ARG A 958 8.13 -23.45 0.65
CA ARG A 958 8.50 -22.29 1.46
C ARG A 958 9.48 -22.60 2.60
N ILE A 959 9.47 -23.81 3.16
CA ILE A 959 10.30 -24.18 4.31
C ILE A 959 11.53 -24.98 3.89
N ALA A 960 11.31 -26.11 3.21
CA ALA A 960 12.33 -27.08 2.81
C ALA A 960 12.82 -26.89 1.37
N GLY A 961 12.26 -25.93 0.62
CA GLY A 961 12.51 -25.73 -0.81
C GLY A 961 13.99 -25.68 -1.18
N SER A 962 14.78 -24.80 -0.56
CA SER A 962 16.22 -24.68 -0.86
C SER A 962 16.98 -25.99 -0.64
N ALA A 963 16.72 -26.70 0.47
CA ALA A 963 17.34 -27.98 0.76
C ALA A 963 16.94 -29.06 -0.27
N LEU A 964 15.67 -29.10 -0.68
CA LEU A 964 15.16 -30.05 -1.68
C LEU A 964 15.72 -29.78 -3.07
N LEU A 965 15.80 -28.51 -3.49
CA LEU A 965 16.40 -28.14 -4.77
C LEU A 965 17.88 -28.51 -4.81
N ASN A 966 18.61 -28.27 -3.72
CA ASN A 966 20.01 -28.66 -3.60
C ASN A 966 20.19 -30.19 -3.62
N LEU A 967 19.34 -30.93 -2.92
CA LEU A 967 19.32 -32.40 -2.94
C LEU A 967 18.98 -32.94 -4.34
N TYR A 968 18.04 -32.32 -5.04
CA TYR A 968 17.65 -32.69 -6.40
C TYR A 968 18.84 -32.56 -7.36
N ALA A 969 19.53 -31.41 -7.34
CA ALA A 969 20.72 -31.18 -8.15
C ALA A 969 21.83 -32.21 -7.85
N LYS A 970 22.07 -32.51 -6.56
CA LYS A 970 23.05 -33.54 -6.13
C LYS A 970 22.71 -34.93 -6.67
N LYS A 971 21.41 -35.30 -6.76
CA LYS A 971 20.96 -36.59 -7.30
C LYS A 971 21.10 -36.71 -8.82
N GLN A 972 21.25 -35.59 -9.54
CA GLN A 972 21.41 -35.55 -11.01
C GLN A 972 22.90 -35.54 -11.46
N ASP A 973 23.86 -35.69 -10.53
CA ASP A 973 25.31 -35.60 -10.78
C ASP A 973 25.75 -34.26 -11.42
N GLU A 974 24.90 -33.24 -11.34
CA GLU A 974 25.25 -31.87 -11.74
C GLU A 974 25.85 -31.14 -10.52
N ARG A 975 26.99 -30.46 -10.70
CA ARG A 975 27.54 -29.59 -9.65
C ARG A 975 26.45 -28.60 -9.23
N SER A 976 26.36 -28.31 -7.94
CA SER A 976 25.53 -27.25 -7.32
C SER A 976 25.75 -25.90 -8.01
N PHE A 977 25.11 -25.71 -9.16
CA PHE A 977 24.95 -24.46 -9.88
C PHE A 977 23.53 -23.97 -9.59
N VAL A 978 23.36 -22.66 -9.51
CA VAL A 978 22.05 -22.02 -9.32
C VAL A 978 21.09 -22.32 -10.48
N CYS A 979 21.60 -22.78 -11.62
CA CYS A 979 20.82 -23.30 -12.75
C CYS A 979 21.48 -24.55 -13.37
N LEU A 980 20.69 -25.62 -13.59
CA LEU A 980 21.18 -26.86 -14.21
C LEU A 980 21.56 -26.63 -15.69
N ARG A 981 22.66 -27.24 -16.14
CA ARG A 981 23.17 -27.05 -17.50
C ARG A 981 22.23 -27.62 -18.55
N SER A 982 21.54 -28.71 -18.21
CA SER A 982 20.49 -29.33 -19.00
C SER A 982 19.32 -28.36 -19.24
N VAL A 983 18.88 -27.66 -18.20
CA VAL A 983 17.81 -26.65 -18.28
C VAL A 983 18.22 -25.46 -19.13
N LEU A 984 19.45 -24.95 -19.01
CA LEU A 984 19.93 -23.88 -19.89
C LEU A 984 19.88 -24.34 -21.36
N ARG A 985 20.36 -25.54 -21.69
CA ARG A 985 20.26 -26.07 -23.06
C ARG A 985 18.82 -26.16 -23.56
N GLU A 986 17.84 -26.45 -22.71
CA GLU A 986 16.42 -26.46 -23.10
C GLU A 986 15.80 -25.05 -23.20
N ILE A 987 16.35 -24.05 -22.52
CA ILE A 987 15.87 -22.66 -22.58
C ILE A 987 16.40 -21.93 -23.82
N PHE A 988 17.65 -22.24 -24.21
CA PHE A 988 18.37 -21.54 -25.28
C PHE A 988 18.35 -22.27 -26.65
N ASN A 989 17.85 -23.51 -26.71
CA ASN A 989 17.54 -24.22 -27.95
C ASN A 989 16.03 -24.23 -28.18
#